data_AF-A0A8W8KWR0-F1
#
_entry.id   AF-A0A8W8KWR0-F1
#
_cell.length_a   1.000
_cell.length_b   1.000
_cell.length_c   1.000
_cell.angle_alpha   90.00
_cell.angle_beta   90.00
_cell.angle_gamma   90.00
#
_symmetry.space_group_name_H-M   'P 1'
#
loop_
_entity.id
_entity.type
_entity.pdbx_description
1 polymer ?
#
loop_
_entity_poly.entity_id
_entity_poly.type
_entity_poly.pdbx_seq_one_letter_code
_entity_poly.pdbx_strand_id
1 'polypeptide(L)'
;MAETASMRVVPSGKIYRQMFDAQVQLQRSLTKMKSRETNTAPLDHSPERQSTAIPVVKLTKEEVAHGLLTERQRTWADGFPNDPYVENPVLHKQYSEFVRSTMKETDSSKAGKEVQGLPDVVVPAKEGSNIIERIAASRQKRHESTVEDLHQELSLINSDLEPVITEYSETLLRKLDDDDKEINHLLARIEKDEDLLTYNLEELYKLWDQVQHHSAERQAWINELDQQLSKVEDDRMDMMRNIFKSYAKTLEKIAHLMPPDLNRFLDQESQLVNQTMLSNRRAYSDLFVRLMSADIEREKSQYTIWKRRVEDWRQLNTKLAIEHFSNFMQEEKIINPPGVTKVYNFMIAEQDVINKRRLDVVQQLCDLKPPASTKTAVYQWDKTIQNLTKEIDSVNQLHLTKLHAEYEKVCQDCLEKIEFIKKSLIDDGVCAPPRAQQVVDQHMLPLVGERQRVFENNLETMEKDLENHMKEMTERLKMLFKFAQGAAHVWDVHEIGLAKQERALQEKLEQCRQVHDNQNQDKEAHLDIIMDRMRQDATEKQLKDSLDKALDMLNKIKNAYEVFHTDQMDIVKNYPTMVKAEMKNYDEGVCKFFEVGRNQPKKSKSKILAPKKSKSGDESEITTTPLDFLRRNLCGRTQFLFS
;
A
#
# COMPACT_ATOMS: atom_id res chain seq x y z
N MET A 1 31.52 49.14 25.90
CA MET A 1 32.41 48.98 24.73
C MET A 1 31.57 48.45 23.59
N ALA A 2 31.67 49.10 22.42
CA ALA A 2 31.43 48.65 21.04
C ALA A 2 30.22 47.71 20.76
N GLU A 3 29.39 47.90 19.74
CA GLU A 3 29.77 48.29 18.38
C GLU A 3 28.52 48.73 17.58
N THR A 4 28.62 49.89 16.94
CA THR A 4 27.69 50.40 15.93
C THR A 4 27.85 49.61 14.63
N ALA A 5 26.79 48.97 14.14
CA ALA A 5 26.75 48.40 12.79
C ALA A 5 25.83 49.22 11.87
N SER A 6 26.46 49.75 10.84
CA SER A 6 25.95 50.65 9.80
C SER A 6 24.78 50.09 8.99
N MET A 7 23.75 50.91 8.83
CA MET A 7 22.67 50.74 7.85
C MET A 7 23.24 50.84 6.43
N ARG A 8 23.22 49.73 5.68
CA ARG A 8 23.72 49.67 4.30
C ARG A 8 22.65 50.22 3.36
N VAL A 9 22.81 51.46 2.90
CA VAL A 9 22.01 52.02 1.81
C VAL A 9 22.34 51.27 0.52
N VAL A 10 21.39 50.49 0.01
CA VAL A 10 21.49 49.81 -1.29
C VAL A 10 21.03 50.80 -2.38
N PRO A 11 21.71 50.91 -3.55
CA PRO A 11 21.36 51.87 -4.57
C PRO A 11 19.99 51.54 -5.18
N SER A 12 19.08 52.50 -5.12
CA SER A 12 17.65 52.38 -5.47
C SER A 12 17.34 51.91 -6.91
N GLY A 13 18.31 51.93 -7.84
CA GLY A 13 18.06 51.64 -9.25
C GLY A 13 17.73 50.17 -9.61
N LYS A 14 18.13 49.17 -8.82
CA LYS A 14 17.87 47.75 -9.15
C LYS A 14 16.46 47.29 -8.78
N ILE A 15 15.84 47.88 -7.76
CA ILE A 15 14.50 47.52 -7.30
C ILE A 15 13.44 48.07 -8.26
N TYR A 16 13.62 49.31 -8.74
CA TYR A 16 12.73 49.89 -9.74
C TYR A 16 12.74 49.12 -11.07
N ARG A 17 13.90 48.57 -11.48
CA ARG A 17 13.98 47.75 -12.69
C ARG A 17 13.30 46.39 -12.52
N GLN A 18 13.42 45.77 -11.34
CA GLN A 18 12.71 44.51 -11.03
C GLN A 18 11.19 44.70 -10.95
N MET A 19 10.72 45.81 -10.37
CA MET A 19 9.28 46.14 -10.35
C MET A 19 8.76 46.48 -11.75
N PHE A 20 9.52 47.20 -12.57
CA PHE A 20 9.16 47.49 -13.95
C PHE A 20 9.10 46.20 -14.81
N ASP A 21 10.07 45.30 -14.67
CA ASP A 21 10.08 44.02 -15.39
C ASP A 21 8.91 43.11 -14.94
N ALA A 22 8.56 43.12 -13.65
CA ALA A 22 7.38 42.42 -13.13
C ALA A 22 6.07 43.01 -13.67
N GLN A 23 5.97 44.34 -13.77
CA GLN A 23 4.79 45.02 -14.31
C GLN A 23 4.62 44.76 -15.82
N VAL A 24 5.73 44.73 -16.58
CA VAL A 24 5.73 44.37 -18.00
C VAL A 24 5.36 42.90 -18.21
N GLN A 25 5.81 41.99 -17.34
CA GLN A 25 5.38 40.58 -17.38
C GLN A 25 3.89 40.42 -17.08
N LEU A 26 3.35 41.14 -16.09
CA LEU A 26 1.93 41.10 -15.74
C LEU A 26 1.05 41.63 -16.89
N GLN A 27 1.47 42.75 -17.51
CA GLN A 27 0.75 43.36 -18.61
C GLN A 27 0.76 42.48 -19.88
N ARG A 28 1.88 41.79 -20.17
CA ARG A 28 1.98 40.78 -21.23
C ARG A 28 1.11 39.55 -20.96
N SER A 29 0.93 39.17 -19.69
CA SER A 29 0.11 38.02 -19.28
C SER A 29 -1.38 38.33 -19.39
N LEU A 30 -1.79 39.54 -18.99
CA LEU A 30 -3.15 40.05 -19.14
C LEU A 30 -3.57 40.23 -20.60
N THR A 31 -2.66 40.74 -21.46
CA THR A 31 -2.94 40.84 -22.90
C THR A 31 -3.02 39.47 -23.58
N LYS A 32 -2.22 38.48 -23.14
CA LYS A 32 -2.37 37.09 -23.58
C LYS A 32 -3.69 36.46 -23.17
N MET A 33 -4.19 36.71 -21.94
CA MET A 33 -5.50 36.23 -21.50
C MET A 33 -6.63 36.87 -22.31
N LYS A 34 -6.56 38.18 -22.58
CA LYS A 34 -7.57 38.91 -23.36
C LYS A 34 -7.65 38.44 -24.83
N SER A 35 -6.53 38.01 -25.42
CA SER A 35 -6.51 37.40 -26.76
C SER A 35 -7.01 35.95 -26.81
N ARG A 36 -7.11 35.27 -25.65
CA ARG A 36 -7.58 33.88 -25.54
C ARG A 36 -9.10 33.79 -25.35
N GLU A 37 -9.73 34.85 -24.87
CA GLU A 37 -11.18 34.95 -24.67
C GLU A 37 -11.96 35.33 -25.94
N THR A 38 -11.32 35.86 -26.98
CA THR A 38 -12.00 36.34 -28.21
C THR A 38 -12.02 35.31 -29.36
N ASN A 39 -11.63 34.05 -29.14
CA ASN A 39 -11.63 33.00 -30.17
C ASN A 39 -12.64 31.87 -29.87
N THR A 40 -13.87 32.23 -29.52
CA THR A 40 -15.04 31.35 -29.69
C THR A 40 -16.22 32.19 -30.19
N ALA A 41 -16.85 31.74 -31.28
CA ALA A 41 -18.03 32.33 -31.92
C ALA A 41 -19.02 31.20 -32.25
N PRO A 42 -20.26 31.46 -32.67
CA PRO A 42 -21.25 32.46 -32.25
C PRO A 42 -22.61 31.79 -31.87
N LEU A 43 -23.60 32.53 -31.34
CA LEU A 43 -25.03 32.42 -31.73
C LEU A 43 -25.96 33.37 -30.94
N ASP A 44 -26.90 33.90 -31.69
CA ASP A 44 -28.06 34.78 -31.46
C ASP A 44 -28.74 34.81 -30.07
N HIS A 45 -28.94 36.03 -29.54
CA HIS A 45 -30.23 36.74 -29.66
C HIS A 45 -30.18 38.11 -28.96
N SER A 46 -30.52 39.17 -29.70
CA SER A 46 -31.01 40.43 -29.13
C SER A 46 -32.52 40.30 -28.81
N PRO A 47 -33.10 41.11 -27.90
CA PRO A 47 -33.46 42.49 -28.26
C PRO A 47 -33.23 43.56 -27.19
N GLU A 48 -32.71 44.69 -27.68
CA GLU A 48 -33.01 46.10 -27.36
C GLU A 48 -33.61 46.48 -25.99
N ARG A 49 -32.87 47.33 -25.24
CA ARG A 49 -33.46 48.51 -24.59
C ARG A 49 -32.57 49.75 -24.72
N GLN A 50 -33.24 50.78 -25.23
CA GLN A 50 -32.87 52.16 -25.53
C GLN A 50 -32.00 52.86 -24.47
N SER A 51 -30.88 53.44 -24.90
CA SER A 51 -30.25 54.59 -24.22
C SER A 51 -30.17 55.76 -25.19
N THR A 52 -30.84 56.84 -24.80
CA THR A 52 -30.92 58.14 -25.46
C THR A 52 -29.54 58.70 -25.82
N ALA A 53 -29.37 59.02 -27.10
CA ALA A 53 -28.19 59.65 -27.66
C ALA A 53 -27.95 61.06 -27.08
N ILE A 54 -26.73 61.32 -26.64
CA ILE A 54 -26.19 62.67 -26.39
C ILE A 54 -25.65 63.21 -27.74
N PRO A 55 -25.87 64.48 -28.10
CA PRO A 55 -25.53 64.99 -29.43
C PRO A 55 -24.01 65.12 -29.61
N VAL A 56 -23.47 64.49 -30.66
CA VAL A 56 -22.08 64.63 -31.08
C VAL A 56 -21.90 65.96 -31.81
N VAL A 57 -21.14 66.89 -31.20
CA VAL A 57 -20.66 68.09 -31.88
C VAL A 57 -19.61 67.68 -32.91
N LYS A 58 -19.92 67.86 -34.19
CA LYS A 58 -18.97 67.72 -35.30
C LYS A 58 -18.00 68.89 -35.29
N LEU A 59 -16.74 68.64 -34.92
CA LEU A 59 -15.64 69.58 -35.16
C LEU A 59 -15.06 69.36 -36.57
N THR A 60 -14.86 70.46 -37.29
CA THR A 60 -14.43 70.52 -38.69
C THR A 60 -12.94 70.18 -38.86
N LYS A 61 -12.63 69.59 -40.02
CA LYS A 61 -11.44 68.79 -40.32
C LYS A 61 -10.13 69.58 -40.56
N GLU A 62 -10.04 70.83 -40.09
CA GLU A 62 -8.85 71.69 -40.26
C GLU A 62 -8.02 71.88 -38.98
N GLU A 63 -8.52 71.45 -37.81
CA GLU A 63 -7.83 71.65 -36.51
C GLU A 63 -7.02 70.43 -36.01
N VAL A 64 -6.91 69.35 -36.79
CA VAL A 64 -6.29 68.07 -36.33
C VAL A 64 -5.01 67.69 -37.09
N ALA A 65 -4.37 68.63 -37.79
CA ALA A 65 -3.09 68.37 -38.45
C ALA A 65 -1.91 68.29 -37.45
N HIS A 66 -2.07 68.88 -36.26
CA HIS A 66 -1.25 68.60 -35.09
C HIS A 66 -2.23 68.13 -34.01
N GLY A 67 -2.00 66.98 -33.38
CA GLY A 67 -2.96 66.38 -32.43
C GLY A 67 -3.43 67.34 -31.33
N LEU A 68 -4.42 66.92 -30.54
CA LEU A 68 -5.12 67.70 -29.49
C LEU A 68 -4.19 68.49 -28.52
N LEU A 69 -2.90 68.16 -28.50
CA LEU A 69 -1.86 68.85 -27.75
C LEU A 69 -0.85 69.50 -28.70
N THR A 70 -0.57 70.78 -28.47
CA THR A 70 0.54 71.50 -29.13
C THR A 70 1.89 70.80 -28.86
N GLU A 71 2.89 71.01 -29.73
CA GLU A 71 4.21 70.36 -29.61
C GLU A 71 4.86 70.59 -28.23
N ARG A 72 4.66 71.78 -27.66
CA ARG A 72 5.09 72.15 -26.29
C ARG A 72 4.33 71.41 -25.19
N GLN A 73 3.02 71.17 -25.35
CA GLN A 73 2.21 70.44 -24.38
C GLN A 73 2.52 68.94 -24.36
N ARG A 74 2.98 68.38 -25.49
CA ARG A 74 3.51 67.01 -25.52
C ARG A 74 4.82 66.89 -24.74
N THR A 75 5.72 67.86 -24.89
CA THR A 75 6.98 67.89 -24.13
C THR A 75 6.76 67.99 -22.62
N TRP A 76 5.69 68.63 -22.17
CA TRP A 76 5.29 68.63 -20.75
C TRP A 76 4.67 67.32 -20.27
N ALA A 77 3.87 66.66 -21.11
CA ALA A 77 3.21 65.41 -20.76
C ALA A 77 4.22 64.24 -20.67
N ASP A 78 5.26 64.26 -21.50
CA ASP A 78 6.28 63.21 -21.58
C ASP A 78 7.51 63.48 -20.67
N GLY A 79 7.60 64.65 -20.03
CA GLY A 79 8.71 65.04 -19.15
C GLY A 79 8.59 64.47 -17.72
N PHE A 80 9.73 64.09 -17.12
CA PHE A 80 9.76 63.61 -15.74
C PHE A 80 9.61 64.77 -14.73
N PRO A 81 9.03 64.55 -13.53
CA PRO A 81 8.88 65.60 -12.52
C PRO A 81 10.24 66.20 -12.11
N ASN A 82 10.38 67.53 -12.20
CA ASN A 82 11.60 68.31 -11.90
C ASN A 82 12.80 68.09 -12.84
N ASP A 83 12.57 67.87 -14.14
CA ASP A 83 13.63 67.91 -15.16
C ASP A 83 14.12 69.36 -15.42
N PRO A 84 15.41 69.68 -15.25
CA PRO A 84 15.94 71.03 -15.49
C PRO A 84 15.94 71.46 -16.97
N TYR A 85 15.72 70.53 -17.92
CA TYR A 85 15.67 70.83 -19.36
C TYR A 85 14.25 70.99 -19.91
N VAL A 86 13.22 70.59 -19.16
CA VAL A 86 11.82 70.74 -19.56
C VAL A 86 11.23 71.99 -18.90
N GLU A 87 10.74 72.90 -19.73
CA GLU A 87 10.13 74.15 -19.29
C GLU A 87 8.95 73.87 -18.33
N ASN A 88 8.92 74.51 -17.17
CA ASN A 88 7.86 74.30 -16.19
C ASN A 88 6.52 74.89 -16.72
N PRO A 89 5.46 74.06 -16.89
CA PRO A 89 4.17 74.49 -17.44
C PRO A 89 3.46 75.56 -16.60
N VAL A 90 3.66 75.56 -15.27
CA VAL A 90 3.05 76.54 -14.36
C VAL A 90 3.74 77.89 -14.50
N LEU A 91 5.07 77.91 -14.56
CA LEU A 91 5.84 79.14 -14.78
C LEU A 91 5.63 79.69 -16.20
N HIS A 92 5.58 78.82 -17.21
CA HIS A 92 5.24 79.24 -18.56
C HIS A 92 3.82 79.80 -18.60
N LYS A 93 2.83 79.21 -17.93
CA LYS A 93 1.46 79.77 -17.85
C LYS A 93 1.47 81.14 -17.18
N GLN A 94 2.16 81.31 -16.05
CA GLN A 94 2.29 82.60 -15.37
C GLN A 94 3.01 83.65 -16.23
N TYR A 95 4.09 83.26 -16.91
CA TYR A 95 4.81 84.14 -17.84
C TYR A 95 3.98 84.44 -19.08
N SER A 96 3.21 83.49 -19.60
CA SER A 96 2.29 83.67 -20.72
C SER A 96 1.16 84.62 -20.35
N GLU A 97 0.60 84.51 -19.14
CA GLU A 97 -0.43 85.39 -18.60
C GLU A 97 0.13 86.79 -18.29
N PHE A 98 1.38 86.87 -17.84
CA PHE A 98 2.12 88.12 -17.68
C PHE A 98 2.39 88.78 -19.05
N VAL A 99 2.88 88.03 -20.04
CA VAL A 99 3.10 88.50 -21.41
C VAL A 99 1.79 88.84 -22.11
N ARG A 100 0.70 88.10 -21.87
CA ARG A 100 -0.65 88.47 -22.34
C ARG A 100 -1.18 89.72 -21.65
N SER A 101 -0.83 89.94 -20.39
CA SER A 101 -1.17 91.16 -19.66
C SER A 101 -0.34 92.36 -20.12
N THR A 102 0.91 92.15 -20.55
CA THR A 102 1.78 93.23 -21.06
C THR A 102 1.61 93.48 -22.56
N MET A 103 1.23 92.49 -23.37
CA MET A 103 0.93 92.64 -24.81
C MET A 103 -0.51 93.07 -25.10
N LYS A 104 -1.41 93.09 -24.10
CA LYS A 104 -2.71 93.75 -24.15
C LYS A 104 -2.64 95.24 -23.76
N GLU A 105 -1.53 95.92 -24.02
CA GLU A 105 -1.49 97.38 -24.03
C GLU A 105 -1.78 97.90 -25.45
N THR A 106 -3.07 98.00 -25.78
CA THR A 106 -3.58 98.86 -26.86
C THR A 106 -4.83 99.60 -26.38
N ASP A 107 -4.66 100.92 -26.23
CA ASP A 107 -5.61 102.04 -26.20
C ASP A 107 -6.90 102.04 -25.37
N SER A 108 -7.24 101.01 -24.60
CA SER A 108 -8.36 101.07 -23.64
C SER A 108 -7.93 101.15 -22.17
N SER A 109 -6.64 101.35 -21.89
CA SER A 109 -6.09 101.47 -20.53
C SER A 109 -5.21 102.71 -20.36
N LYS A 110 -5.68 103.87 -20.84
CA LYS A 110 -5.19 105.21 -20.46
C LYS A 110 -6.23 106.03 -19.66
N ALA A 111 -7.28 105.39 -19.15
CA ALA A 111 -8.28 106.02 -18.27
C ALA A 111 -8.45 105.31 -16.90
N GLY A 112 -7.66 104.27 -16.60
CA GLY A 112 -7.77 103.49 -15.35
C GLY A 112 -6.49 103.41 -14.51
N LYS A 113 -5.36 103.92 -15.00
CA LYS A 113 -4.07 103.98 -14.29
C LYS A 113 -3.63 105.41 -13.92
N GLU A 114 -4.61 106.29 -13.75
CA GLU A 114 -4.44 107.64 -13.16
C GLU A 114 -5.43 107.89 -12.00
N VAL A 115 -5.99 106.84 -11.39
CA VAL A 115 -6.89 106.94 -10.23
C VAL A 115 -6.60 105.86 -9.17
N GLN A 116 -5.35 105.78 -8.72
CA GLN A 116 -4.96 105.14 -7.44
C GLN A 116 -3.94 106.02 -6.68
N GLY A 117 -4.17 107.33 -6.75
CA GLY A 117 -3.38 108.37 -6.08
C GLY A 117 -4.24 109.46 -5.46
N LEU A 118 -5.43 109.10 -4.97
CA LEU A 118 -6.30 110.01 -4.20
C LEU A 118 -6.69 109.33 -2.88
N PRO A 119 -6.49 110.00 -1.72
CA PRO A 119 -6.90 109.49 -0.42
C PRO A 119 -8.42 109.60 -0.31
N ASP A 120 -9.12 108.47 -0.18
CA ASP A 120 -10.56 108.44 0.09
C ASP A 120 -10.84 108.63 1.58
N VAL A 121 -10.31 109.72 2.15
CA VAL A 121 -10.67 110.24 3.46
C VAL A 121 -11.27 111.62 3.25
N VAL A 122 -12.56 111.64 2.95
CA VAL A 122 -13.38 112.84 3.09
C VAL A 122 -13.61 113.04 4.59
N VAL A 123 -12.84 113.95 5.20
CA VAL A 123 -13.14 114.49 6.53
C VAL A 123 -14.42 115.33 6.44
N PRO A 124 -15.53 114.96 7.12
CA PRO A 124 -16.67 115.84 7.25
C PRO A 124 -16.38 116.79 8.42
N ALA A 125 -15.98 118.03 8.11
CA ALA A 125 -15.99 119.13 9.06
C ALA A 125 -17.43 119.65 9.25
N LYS A 126 -18.31 118.79 9.76
CA LYS A 126 -19.59 119.14 10.40
C LYS A 126 -19.96 118.02 11.37
N GLU A 127 -20.17 118.35 12.64
CA GLU A 127 -20.80 117.48 13.62
C GLU A 127 -22.20 117.08 13.12
N GLY A 128 -22.28 115.92 12.49
CA GLY A 128 -23.49 115.26 12.03
C GLY A 128 -23.41 113.80 12.48
N SER A 129 -24.41 113.37 13.25
CA SER A 129 -24.46 112.15 14.05
C SER A 129 -23.70 110.90 13.54
N ASN A 130 -22.93 110.32 14.46
CA ASN A 130 -22.15 109.08 14.40
C ASN A 130 -23.01 107.80 14.27
N ILE A 131 -23.96 107.79 13.32
CA ILE A 131 -25.03 106.80 13.21
C ILE A 131 -24.73 105.74 12.14
N ILE A 132 -24.18 106.12 11.00
CA ILE A 132 -23.96 105.19 9.86
C ILE A 132 -22.81 104.21 10.16
N GLU A 133 -21.68 104.68 10.71
CA GLU A 133 -20.56 103.81 11.12
C GLU A 133 -20.94 102.89 12.29
N ARG A 134 -21.73 103.38 13.27
CA ARG A 134 -22.29 102.55 14.35
C ARG A 134 -23.26 101.48 13.80
N ILE A 135 -24.05 101.79 12.78
CA ILE A 135 -24.97 100.83 12.15
C ILE A 135 -24.19 99.77 11.35
N ALA A 136 -23.15 100.16 10.62
CA ALA A 136 -22.28 99.23 9.88
C ALA A 136 -21.51 98.28 10.81
N ALA A 137 -20.87 98.82 11.86
CA ALA A 137 -20.19 98.04 12.89
C ALA A 137 -21.17 97.14 13.68
N SER A 138 -22.40 97.61 13.92
CA SER A 138 -23.47 96.80 14.54
C SER A 138 -23.99 95.70 13.63
N ARG A 139 -24.03 95.90 12.30
CA ARG A 139 -24.39 94.85 11.33
C ARG A 139 -23.26 93.83 11.18
N GLN A 140 -22.00 94.28 11.18
CA GLN A 140 -20.82 93.42 11.16
C GLN A 140 -20.78 92.51 12.39
N LYS A 141 -20.88 93.08 13.60
CA LYS A 141 -20.87 92.31 14.85
C LYS A 141 -22.02 91.30 14.91
N ARG A 142 -23.21 91.66 14.41
CA ARG A 142 -24.35 90.72 14.32
C ARG A 142 -24.11 89.62 13.28
N HIS A 143 -23.49 89.95 12.15
CA HIS A 143 -23.14 88.98 11.12
C HIS A 143 -22.10 87.99 11.64
N GLU A 144 -21.00 88.47 12.23
CA GLU A 144 -19.95 87.64 12.85
C GLU A 144 -20.52 86.75 13.95
N SER A 145 -21.34 87.29 14.87
CA SER A 145 -22.02 86.51 15.90
C SER A 145 -22.96 85.45 15.31
N THR A 146 -23.69 85.76 14.23
CA THR A 146 -24.59 84.79 13.57
C THR A 146 -23.81 83.70 12.83
N VAL A 147 -22.60 83.99 12.35
CA VAL A 147 -21.69 83.01 11.75
C VAL A 147 -21.06 82.11 12.82
N GLU A 148 -20.69 82.67 13.97
CA GLU A 148 -20.25 81.88 15.14
C GLU A 148 -21.36 80.93 15.62
N ASP A 149 -22.61 81.42 15.70
CA ASP A 149 -23.78 80.61 16.06
C ASP A 149 -24.02 79.49 15.03
N LEU A 150 -23.89 79.77 13.73
CA LEU A 150 -23.94 78.78 12.64
C LEU A 150 -22.90 77.68 12.83
N HIS A 151 -21.64 78.06 13.09
CA HIS A 151 -20.55 77.10 13.32
C HIS A 151 -20.76 76.28 14.59
N GLN A 152 -21.31 76.89 15.64
CA GLN A 152 -21.65 76.20 16.88
C GLN A 152 -22.77 75.17 16.65
N GLU A 153 -23.85 75.51 15.93
CA GLU A 153 -24.90 74.54 15.61
C GLU A 153 -24.40 73.39 14.71
N LEU A 154 -23.54 73.68 13.73
CA LEU A 154 -22.88 72.63 12.93
C LEU A 154 -22.00 71.71 13.79
N SER A 155 -21.33 72.25 14.82
CA SER A 155 -20.56 71.47 15.78
C SER A 155 -21.44 70.61 16.71
N LEU A 156 -22.64 71.10 17.06
CA LEU A 156 -23.61 70.34 17.84
C LEU A 156 -24.13 69.13 17.07
N ILE A 157 -24.44 69.27 15.77
CA ILE A 157 -24.80 68.14 14.90
C ILE A 157 -23.71 67.05 14.94
N ASN A 158 -22.43 67.45 14.83
CA ASN A 158 -21.33 66.48 14.88
C ASN A 158 -21.24 65.80 16.25
N SER A 159 -21.46 66.55 17.35
CA SER A 159 -21.42 66.02 18.71
C SER A 159 -22.56 65.04 19.00
N ASP A 160 -23.70 65.21 18.33
CA ASP A 160 -24.87 64.34 18.47
C ASP A 160 -24.75 63.06 17.64
N LEU A 161 -24.16 63.13 16.43
CA LEU A 161 -24.09 62.00 15.49
C LEU A 161 -22.85 61.10 15.66
N GLU A 162 -21.72 61.63 16.13
CA GLU A 162 -20.49 60.84 16.32
C GLU A 162 -20.64 59.69 17.36
N PRO A 163 -21.33 59.89 18.50
CA PRO A 163 -21.62 58.79 19.44
C PRO A 163 -22.45 57.68 18.81
N VAL A 164 -23.40 58.03 17.94
CA VAL A 164 -24.27 57.08 17.23
C VAL A 164 -23.46 56.23 16.24
N ILE A 165 -22.53 56.84 15.50
CA ILE A 165 -21.59 56.14 14.61
C ILE A 165 -20.71 55.17 15.41
N THR A 166 -20.24 55.61 16.58
CA THR A 166 -19.42 54.80 17.49
C THR A 166 -20.21 53.60 18.02
N GLU A 167 -21.45 53.82 18.46
CA GLU A 167 -22.32 52.77 18.98
C GLU A 167 -22.62 51.69 17.94
N TYR A 168 -22.96 52.07 16.70
CA TYR A 168 -23.17 51.10 15.62
C TYR A 168 -21.89 50.30 15.31
N SER A 169 -20.73 50.97 15.31
CA SER A 169 -19.43 50.33 15.05
C SER A 169 -19.02 49.37 16.18
N GLU A 170 -19.18 49.76 17.45
CA GLU A 170 -18.91 48.89 18.60
C GLU A 170 -19.85 47.69 18.66
N THR A 171 -21.11 47.89 18.29
CA THR A 171 -22.11 46.82 18.24
C THR A 171 -21.72 45.77 17.20
N LEU A 172 -21.30 46.19 16.00
CA LEU A 172 -20.77 45.26 15.00
C LEU A 172 -19.52 44.55 15.52
N LEU A 173 -18.56 45.29 16.10
CA LEU A 173 -17.31 44.72 16.61
C LEU A 173 -17.57 43.58 17.61
N ARG A 174 -18.50 43.76 18.56
CA ARG A 174 -18.87 42.73 19.54
C ARG A 174 -19.49 41.51 18.86
N LYS A 175 -20.42 41.71 17.92
CA LYS A 175 -21.04 40.61 17.16
C LYS A 175 -19.99 39.78 16.40
N LEU A 176 -19.02 40.44 15.77
CA LEU A 176 -17.95 39.77 15.04
C LEU A 176 -17.00 38.99 15.96
N ASP A 177 -16.65 39.54 17.13
CA ASP A 177 -15.78 38.88 18.12
C ASP A 177 -16.44 37.64 18.74
N ASP A 178 -17.73 37.71 19.07
CA ASP A 178 -18.47 36.56 19.61
C ASP A 178 -18.66 35.45 18.57
N ASP A 179 -18.91 35.83 17.31
CA ASP A 179 -19.01 34.89 16.21
C ASP A 179 -17.65 34.23 15.87
N ASP A 180 -16.54 34.96 15.97
CA ASP A 180 -15.20 34.38 15.82
C ASP A 180 -14.93 33.31 16.88
N LYS A 181 -15.42 33.47 18.12
CA LYS A 181 -15.31 32.44 19.17
C LYS A 181 -16.11 31.19 18.83
N GLU A 182 -17.32 31.34 18.30
CA GLU A 182 -18.16 30.20 17.93
C GLU A 182 -17.56 29.43 16.75
N ILE A 183 -17.07 30.12 15.71
CA ILE A 183 -16.40 29.47 14.58
C ILE A 183 -15.14 28.72 15.04
N ASN A 184 -14.34 29.33 15.93
CA ASN A 184 -13.17 28.66 16.49
C ASN A 184 -13.55 27.42 17.30
N HIS A 185 -14.67 27.46 18.04
CA HIS A 185 -15.19 26.30 18.75
C HIS A 185 -15.65 25.17 17.81
N LEU A 186 -16.30 25.51 16.68
CA LEU A 186 -16.66 24.52 15.64
C LEU A 186 -15.42 23.86 15.04
N LEU A 187 -14.40 24.65 14.66
CA LEU A 187 -13.17 24.13 14.06
C LEU A 187 -12.29 23.36 15.06
N ALA A 188 -12.33 23.69 16.34
CA ALA A 188 -11.61 22.95 17.39
C ALA A 188 -12.04 21.48 17.48
N ARG A 189 -13.27 21.14 17.09
CA ARG A 189 -13.79 19.75 17.09
C ARG A 189 -13.03 18.81 16.15
N ILE A 190 -12.39 19.35 15.12
CA ILE A 190 -11.61 18.59 14.13
C ILE A 190 -10.10 18.84 14.24
N GLU A 191 -9.66 19.58 15.27
CA GLU A 191 -8.26 19.94 15.45
C GLU A 191 -7.39 18.73 15.80
N LYS A 192 -7.89 17.84 16.64
CA LYS A 192 -7.18 16.61 17.06
C LYS A 192 -7.46 15.45 16.10
N ASP A 193 -6.45 14.61 15.91
CA ASP A 193 -6.54 13.46 15.00
C ASP A 193 -7.47 12.36 15.54
N GLU A 194 -7.52 12.16 16.86
CA GLU A 194 -8.42 11.18 17.51
C GLU A 194 -9.89 11.54 17.29
N ASP A 195 -10.24 12.82 17.50
CA ASP A 195 -11.59 13.31 17.29
C ASP A 195 -11.96 13.25 15.80
N LEU A 196 -11.03 13.61 14.91
CA LEU A 196 -11.22 13.59 13.46
C LEU A 196 -11.60 12.19 12.94
N LEU A 197 -11.00 11.13 13.49
CA LEU A 197 -11.30 9.74 13.10
C LEU A 197 -12.72 9.29 13.46
N THR A 198 -13.42 9.99 14.36
CA THR A 198 -14.81 9.66 14.71
C THR A 198 -15.84 10.14 13.69
N TYR A 199 -15.44 11.06 12.80
CA TYR A 199 -16.32 11.65 11.79
C TYR A 199 -16.36 10.80 10.52
N ASN A 200 -17.52 10.79 9.86
CA ASN A 200 -17.62 10.40 8.45
C ASN A 200 -17.49 11.63 7.52
N LEU A 201 -17.32 11.36 6.21
CA LEU A 201 -17.14 12.43 5.23
C LEU A 201 -18.33 13.40 5.18
N GLU A 202 -19.56 12.89 5.28
CA GLU A 202 -20.77 13.73 5.28
C GLU A 202 -20.85 14.66 6.49
N GLU A 203 -20.45 14.20 7.67
CA GLU A 203 -20.39 14.99 8.89
C GLU A 203 -19.32 16.09 8.80
N LEU A 204 -18.18 15.82 8.16
CA LEU A 204 -17.17 16.84 7.89
C LEU A 204 -17.69 17.93 6.94
N TYR A 205 -18.48 17.57 5.93
CA TYR A 205 -19.16 18.54 5.06
C TYR A 205 -20.23 19.32 5.83
N LYS A 206 -21.05 18.67 6.66
CA LYS A 206 -22.03 19.35 7.53
C LYS A 206 -21.38 20.33 8.50
N LEU A 207 -20.21 20.01 9.04
CA LEU A 207 -19.44 20.93 9.88
C LEU A 207 -18.99 22.16 9.09
N TRP A 208 -18.54 21.98 7.85
CA TRP A 208 -18.22 23.12 6.98
C TRP A 208 -19.46 23.96 6.66
N ASP A 209 -20.60 23.34 6.36
CA ASP A 209 -21.85 24.07 6.10
C ASP A 209 -22.26 24.93 7.30
N GLN A 210 -22.04 24.45 8.53
CA GLN A 210 -22.23 25.25 9.75
C GLN A 210 -21.29 26.45 9.79
N VAL A 211 -19.99 26.25 9.55
CA VAL A 211 -19.00 27.34 9.52
C VAL A 211 -19.32 28.36 8.41
N GLN A 212 -19.74 27.89 7.23
CA GLN A 212 -20.10 28.74 6.10
C GLN A 212 -21.37 29.57 6.37
N HIS A 213 -22.32 29.05 7.16
CA HIS A 213 -23.52 29.80 7.52
C HIS A 213 -23.19 31.11 8.23
N HIS A 214 -22.18 31.11 9.11
CA HIS A 214 -21.72 32.32 9.80
C HIS A 214 -21.20 33.39 8.83
N SER A 215 -20.58 33.04 7.70
CA SER A 215 -20.19 34.03 6.68
C SER A 215 -21.38 34.82 6.14
N ALA A 216 -22.53 34.17 5.90
CA ALA A 216 -23.71 34.85 5.40
C ALA A 216 -24.30 35.84 6.44
N GLU A 217 -24.32 35.45 7.71
CA GLU A 217 -24.80 36.30 8.82
C GLU A 217 -23.90 37.53 9.00
N ARG A 218 -22.58 37.35 8.96
CA ARG A 218 -21.62 38.45 9.07
C ARG A 218 -21.71 39.44 7.91
N GLN A 219 -21.85 38.93 6.68
CA GLN A 219 -22.06 39.80 5.52
C GLN A 219 -23.36 40.61 5.67
N ALA A 220 -24.42 40.01 6.22
CA ALA A 220 -25.64 40.74 6.53
C ALA A 220 -25.41 41.85 7.58
N TRP A 221 -24.66 41.59 8.65
CA TRP A 221 -24.32 42.61 9.66
C TRP A 221 -23.44 43.74 9.11
N ILE A 222 -22.48 43.43 8.22
CA ILE A 222 -21.64 44.43 7.55
C ILE A 222 -22.49 45.32 6.62
N ASN A 223 -23.42 44.72 5.86
CA ASN A 223 -24.36 45.46 5.02
C ASN A 223 -25.33 46.33 5.85
N GLU A 224 -25.78 45.83 7.00
CA GLU A 224 -26.62 46.59 7.92
C GLU A 224 -25.88 47.83 8.47
N LEU A 225 -24.61 47.68 8.86
CA LEU A 225 -23.78 48.81 9.29
C LEU A 225 -23.62 49.85 8.17
N ASP A 226 -23.33 49.43 6.93
CA ASP A 226 -23.18 50.35 5.79
C ASP A 226 -24.45 51.16 5.53
N GLN A 227 -25.62 50.53 5.64
CA GLN A 227 -26.91 51.21 5.54
C GLN A 227 -27.16 52.18 6.70
N GLN A 228 -26.83 51.79 7.93
CA GLN A 228 -26.96 52.66 9.11
C GLN A 228 -26.04 53.88 9.01
N LEU A 229 -24.78 53.71 8.63
CA LEU A 229 -23.83 54.80 8.42
C LEU A 229 -24.24 55.72 7.27
N SER A 230 -24.72 55.17 6.15
CA SER A 230 -25.24 55.95 5.04
C SER A 230 -26.46 56.79 5.45
N LYS A 231 -27.36 56.23 6.26
CA LYS A 231 -28.51 56.96 6.79
C LYS A 231 -28.10 58.09 7.74
N VAL A 232 -27.13 57.85 8.63
CA VAL A 232 -26.58 58.91 9.50
C VAL A 232 -26.00 60.06 8.66
N GLU A 233 -25.35 59.76 7.55
CA GLU A 233 -24.83 60.77 6.61
C GLU A 233 -25.92 61.54 5.87
N ASP A 234 -27.00 60.86 5.48
CA ASP A 234 -28.17 61.51 4.87
C ASP A 234 -28.87 62.44 5.88
N ASP A 235 -29.08 61.97 7.11
CA ASP A 235 -29.67 62.74 8.20
C ASP A 235 -28.80 63.97 8.55
N ARG A 236 -27.47 63.80 8.59
CA ARG A 236 -26.51 64.88 8.77
C ARG A 236 -26.63 65.94 7.67
N MET A 237 -26.73 65.50 6.41
CA MET A 237 -26.86 66.39 5.27
C MET A 237 -28.16 67.19 5.30
N ASP A 238 -29.28 66.56 5.69
CA ASP A 238 -30.57 67.24 5.79
C ASP A 238 -30.62 68.23 6.97
N MET A 239 -30.06 67.88 8.12
CA MET A 239 -29.91 68.81 9.26
C MET A 239 -29.04 70.01 8.90
N MET A 240 -27.87 69.78 8.30
CA MET A 240 -26.99 70.85 7.84
C MET A 240 -27.68 71.73 6.80
N ARG A 241 -28.39 71.15 5.83
CA ARG A 241 -29.17 71.91 4.82
C ARG A 241 -30.22 72.82 5.47
N ASN A 242 -30.90 72.35 6.51
CA ASN A 242 -31.91 73.15 7.22
C ASN A 242 -31.28 74.32 7.99
N ILE A 243 -30.13 74.10 8.64
CA ILE A 243 -29.35 75.16 9.30
C ILE A 243 -28.87 76.18 8.27
N PHE A 244 -28.24 75.75 7.17
CA PHE A 244 -27.81 76.68 6.12
C PHE A 244 -28.98 77.52 5.58
N LYS A 245 -30.17 76.93 5.44
CA LYS A 245 -31.38 77.64 4.98
C LYS A 245 -31.94 78.64 5.99
N SER A 246 -31.86 78.36 7.30
CA SER A 246 -32.30 79.29 8.35
C SER A 246 -31.31 80.44 8.54
N TYR A 247 -30.02 80.13 8.54
CA TYR A 247 -28.94 81.12 8.69
C TYR A 247 -28.77 81.98 7.44
N ALA A 248 -28.95 81.43 6.22
CA ALA A 248 -28.97 82.24 5.00
C ALA A 248 -30.03 83.36 5.06
N LYS A 249 -31.26 83.04 5.49
CA LYS A 249 -32.34 84.03 5.67
C LYS A 249 -32.04 85.03 6.78
N THR A 250 -31.32 84.63 7.81
CA THR A 250 -30.98 85.50 8.95
C THR A 250 -29.85 86.46 8.59
N LEU A 251 -28.82 85.98 7.89
CA LEU A 251 -27.71 86.77 7.37
C LEU A 251 -28.19 87.75 6.28
N GLU A 252 -29.14 87.35 5.44
CA GLU A 252 -29.79 88.23 4.45
C GLU A 252 -30.53 89.40 5.12
N LYS A 253 -31.24 89.14 6.23
CA LYS A 253 -31.93 90.19 7.03
C LYS A 253 -30.97 91.16 7.71
N ILE A 254 -29.77 90.71 8.10
CA ILE A 254 -28.76 91.56 8.74
C ILE A 254 -28.18 92.56 7.73
N ALA A 255 -28.17 92.21 6.43
CA ALA A 255 -27.73 93.05 5.31
C ALA A 255 -26.37 93.74 5.57
N HIS A 256 -25.43 92.96 6.11
CA HIS A 256 -24.04 93.37 6.30
C HIS A 256 -23.23 93.23 5.00
N LEU A 257 -23.43 92.11 4.30
CA LEU A 257 -22.85 91.84 2.98
C LEU A 257 -23.86 92.17 1.87
N MET A 258 -23.37 92.52 0.69
CA MET A 258 -24.20 92.61 -0.51
C MET A 258 -24.69 91.21 -0.88
N PRO A 259 -25.92 91.03 -1.42
CA PRO A 259 -26.45 89.72 -1.81
C PRO A 259 -25.50 88.82 -2.62
N PRO A 260 -24.74 89.31 -3.63
CA PRO A 260 -23.75 88.48 -4.31
C PRO A 260 -22.58 88.01 -3.43
N ASP A 261 -22.16 88.81 -2.46
CA ASP A 261 -21.06 88.47 -1.55
C ASP A 261 -21.52 87.53 -0.42
N LEU A 262 -22.76 87.68 0.06
CA LEU A 262 -23.37 86.74 1.00
C LEU A 262 -23.53 85.35 0.38
N ASN A 263 -23.98 85.28 -0.89
CA ASN A 263 -24.10 84.00 -1.60
C ASN A 263 -22.73 83.33 -1.79
N ARG A 264 -21.68 84.10 -2.11
CA ARG A 264 -20.30 83.57 -2.20
C ARG A 264 -19.80 83.00 -0.87
N PHE A 265 -20.10 83.67 0.24
CA PHE A 265 -19.75 83.19 1.58
C PHE A 265 -20.48 81.88 1.91
N LEU A 266 -21.80 81.81 1.70
CA LEU A 266 -22.59 80.61 1.94
C LEU A 266 -22.15 79.44 1.03
N ASP A 267 -21.78 79.72 -0.22
CA ASP A 267 -21.23 78.72 -1.13
C ASP A 267 -19.89 78.18 -0.63
N GLN A 268 -19.00 79.02 -0.08
CA GLN A 268 -17.73 78.58 0.50
C GLN A 268 -17.94 77.69 1.74
N GLU A 269 -18.82 78.09 2.64
CA GLU A 269 -19.16 77.30 3.84
C GLU A 269 -19.85 75.98 3.47
N SER A 270 -20.76 76.01 2.49
CA SER A 270 -21.41 74.81 1.97
C SER A 270 -20.40 73.87 1.29
N GLN A 271 -19.43 74.40 0.54
CA GLN A 271 -18.37 73.61 -0.07
C GLN A 271 -17.51 72.89 0.98
N LEU A 272 -17.15 73.57 2.08
CA LEU A 272 -16.37 72.98 3.16
C LEU A 272 -17.12 71.82 3.84
N VAL A 273 -18.41 72.01 4.08
CA VAL A 273 -19.28 70.95 4.63
C VAL A 273 -19.43 69.79 3.65
N ASN A 274 -19.70 70.07 2.37
CA ASN A 274 -19.80 69.04 1.34
C ASN A 274 -18.49 68.25 1.18
N GLN A 275 -17.34 68.90 1.26
CA GLN A 275 -16.04 68.23 1.23
C GLN A 275 -15.87 67.26 2.41
N THR A 276 -16.30 67.66 3.60
CA THR A 276 -16.28 66.81 4.80
C THR A 276 -17.24 65.62 4.64
N MET A 277 -18.46 65.84 4.14
CA MET A 277 -19.42 64.76 3.87
C MET A 277 -18.88 63.75 2.86
N LEU A 278 -18.28 64.23 1.75
CA LEU A 278 -17.70 63.37 0.73
C LEU A 278 -16.52 62.56 1.27
N SER A 279 -15.72 63.16 2.15
CA SER A 279 -14.63 62.46 2.84
C SER A 279 -15.17 61.35 3.73
N ASN A 280 -16.22 61.62 4.50
CA ASN A 280 -16.81 60.64 5.43
C ASN A 280 -17.52 59.50 4.68
N ARG A 281 -18.28 59.81 3.61
CA ARG A 281 -18.84 58.78 2.73
C ARG A 281 -17.76 57.90 2.10
N ARG A 282 -16.66 58.50 1.66
CA ARG A 282 -15.52 57.72 1.14
C ARG A 282 -14.92 56.82 2.22
N ALA A 283 -14.78 57.32 3.45
CA ALA A 283 -14.27 56.54 4.57
C ALA A 283 -15.19 55.35 4.90
N TYR A 284 -16.52 55.53 4.88
CA TYR A 284 -17.47 54.44 5.10
C TYR A 284 -17.45 53.41 3.97
N SER A 285 -17.41 53.85 2.71
CA SER A 285 -17.26 52.93 1.59
C SER A 285 -15.94 52.13 1.65
N ASP A 286 -14.83 52.78 2.04
CA ASP A 286 -13.54 52.09 2.24
C ASP A 286 -13.60 51.12 3.44
N LEU A 287 -14.25 51.50 4.54
CA LEU A 287 -14.49 50.62 5.69
C LEU A 287 -15.31 49.38 5.27
N PHE A 288 -16.41 49.56 4.54
CA PHE A 288 -17.23 48.47 4.03
C PHE A 288 -16.40 47.50 3.18
N VAL A 289 -15.64 48.03 2.21
CA VAL A 289 -14.78 47.20 1.35
C VAL A 289 -13.74 46.45 2.17
N ARG A 290 -13.11 47.09 3.15
CA ARG A 290 -12.12 46.45 4.03
C ARG A 290 -12.74 45.36 4.90
N LEU A 291 -13.90 45.61 5.51
CA LEU A 291 -14.61 44.62 6.33
C LEU A 291 -15.04 43.41 5.49
N MET A 292 -15.60 43.65 4.31
CA MET A 292 -15.98 42.59 3.38
C MET A 292 -14.76 41.78 2.91
N SER A 293 -13.65 42.47 2.58
CA SER A 293 -12.41 41.81 2.17
C SER A 293 -11.82 40.95 3.31
N ALA A 294 -11.81 41.47 4.54
CA ALA A 294 -11.35 40.74 5.71
C ALA A 294 -12.22 39.52 6.02
N ASP A 295 -13.55 39.63 5.85
CA ASP A 295 -14.49 38.52 6.03
C ASP A 295 -14.24 37.39 5.00
N ILE A 296 -14.06 37.75 3.73
CA ILE A 296 -13.74 36.80 2.65
C ILE A 296 -12.36 36.14 2.89
N GLU A 297 -11.36 36.91 3.32
CA GLU A 297 -10.03 36.36 3.66
C GLU A 297 -10.10 35.38 4.84
N ARG A 298 -10.90 35.69 5.87
CA ARG A 298 -11.14 34.79 7.00
C ARG A 298 -11.80 33.49 6.52
N GLU A 299 -12.90 33.55 5.78
CA GLU A 299 -13.59 32.35 5.27
C GLU A 299 -12.64 31.49 4.43
N LYS A 300 -11.84 32.11 3.57
CA LYS A 300 -10.83 31.41 2.78
C LYS A 300 -9.79 30.70 3.66
N SER A 301 -9.35 31.34 4.74
CA SER A 301 -8.40 30.75 5.70
C SER A 301 -9.01 29.54 6.41
N GLN A 302 -10.26 29.65 6.87
CA GLN A 302 -11.02 28.59 7.53
C GLN A 302 -11.30 27.42 6.58
N TYR A 303 -11.70 27.69 5.34
CA TYR A 303 -11.88 26.67 4.31
C TYR A 303 -10.58 25.92 4.03
N THR A 304 -9.45 26.62 4.04
CA THR A 304 -8.13 26.01 3.85
C THR A 304 -7.77 25.07 5.00
N ILE A 305 -8.05 25.48 6.24
CA ILE A 305 -7.86 24.64 7.43
C ILE A 305 -8.75 23.41 7.34
N TRP A 306 -10.06 23.58 7.14
CA TRP A 306 -11.01 22.48 7.00
C TRP A 306 -10.61 21.52 5.87
N LYS A 307 -10.28 22.05 4.68
CA LYS A 307 -9.84 21.23 3.53
C LYS A 307 -8.59 20.43 3.86
N ARG A 308 -7.64 21.02 4.59
CA ARG A 308 -6.45 20.31 5.07
C ARG A 308 -6.84 19.18 6.03
N ARG A 309 -7.73 19.44 6.98
CA ARG A 309 -8.19 18.42 7.94
C ARG A 309 -8.99 17.30 7.28
N VAL A 310 -9.76 17.58 6.22
CA VAL A 310 -10.39 16.54 5.40
C VAL A 310 -9.33 15.66 4.72
N GLU A 311 -8.23 16.24 4.24
CA GLU A 311 -7.13 15.46 3.66
C GLU A 311 -6.38 14.66 4.74
N ASP A 312 -6.14 15.24 5.92
CA ASP A 312 -5.58 14.53 7.08
C ASP A 312 -6.47 13.33 7.46
N TRP A 313 -7.80 13.52 7.48
CA TRP A 313 -8.79 12.47 7.74
C TRP A 313 -8.69 11.32 6.73
N ARG A 314 -8.55 11.63 5.44
CA ARG A 314 -8.35 10.61 4.40
C ARG A 314 -7.08 9.81 4.63
N GLN A 315 -5.99 10.49 4.96
CA GLN A 315 -4.70 9.85 5.23
C GLN A 315 -4.75 8.97 6.48
N LEU A 316 -5.37 9.45 7.57
CA LEU A 316 -5.51 8.71 8.81
C LEU A 316 -6.38 7.46 8.64
N ASN A 317 -7.54 7.57 8.00
CA ASN A 317 -8.39 6.41 7.72
C ASN A 317 -7.72 5.40 6.78
N THR A 318 -6.94 5.88 5.80
CA THR A 318 -6.13 4.99 4.95
C THR A 318 -5.09 4.23 5.78
N LYS A 319 -4.39 4.90 6.70
CA LYS A 319 -3.41 4.26 7.59
C LYS A 319 -4.08 3.25 8.52
N LEU A 320 -5.21 3.60 9.13
CA LEU A 320 -5.99 2.67 9.95
C LEU A 320 -6.42 1.44 9.17
N ALA A 321 -6.91 1.59 7.93
CA ALA A 321 -7.29 0.46 7.10
C ALA A 321 -6.09 -0.48 6.82
N ILE A 322 -4.90 0.08 6.59
CA ILE A 322 -3.66 -0.68 6.42
C ILE A 322 -3.27 -1.39 7.72
N GLU A 323 -3.35 -0.72 8.86
CA GLU A 323 -3.03 -1.30 10.18
C GLU A 323 -4.00 -2.42 10.54
N HIS A 324 -5.31 -2.23 10.31
CA HIS A 324 -6.32 -3.26 10.50
C HIS A 324 -6.05 -4.49 9.62
N PHE A 325 -5.64 -4.28 8.36
CA PHE A 325 -5.24 -5.39 7.49
C PHE A 325 -3.95 -6.07 7.98
N SER A 326 -2.96 -5.30 8.43
CA SER A 326 -1.72 -5.84 9.00
C SER A 326 -1.99 -6.71 10.23
N ASN A 327 -2.88 -6.25 11.12
CA ASN A 327 -3.32 -7.01 12.29
C ASN A 327 -4.07 -8.29 11.89
N PHE A 328 -4.93 -8.23 10.86
CA PHE A 328 -5.58 -9.41 10.29
C PHE A 328 -4.56 -10.44 9.78
N MET A 329 -3.50 -10.00 9.11
CA MET A 329 -2.41 -10.87 8.63
C MET A 329 -1.59 -11.50 9.76
N GLN A 330 -1.68 -10.96 10.98
CA GLN A 330 -1.04 -11.50 12.19
C GLN A 330 -1.96 -12.45 12.97
N GLU A 331 -3.22 -12.61 12.58
CA GLU A 331 -4.13 -13.53 13.26
C GLU A 331 -3.66 -14.98 13.09
N GLU A 332 -3.80 -15.77 14.16
CA GLU A 332 -3.35 -17.17 14.20
C GLU A 332 -3.93 -18.00 13.05
N LYS A 333 -5.17 -17.71 12.65
CA LYS A 333 -5.86 -18.41 11.55
C LYS A 333 -5.20 -18.19 10.18
N ILE A 334 -4.41 -17.13 10.01
CA ILE A 334 -3.65 -16.83 8.78
C ILE A 334 -2.21 -17.32 8.91
N ILE A 335 -1.60 -17.16 10.10
CA ILE A 335 -0.22 -17.61 10.34
C ILE A 335 -0.14 -19.14 10.33
N ASN A 336 -0.99 -19.80 11.13
CA ASN A 336 -1.05 -21.24 11.32
C ASN A 336 -2.48 -21.72 11.05
N PRO A 337 -2.83 -21.95 9.78
CA PRO A 337 -4.21 -22.28 9.41
C PRO A 337 -4.69 -23.55 10.10
N PRO A 338 -5.87 -23.54 10.77
CA PRO A 338 -6.36 -24.71 11.49
C PRO A 338 -6.69 -25.88 10.55
N GLY A 339 -7.01 -25.61 9.28
CA GLY A 339 -7.18 -26.62 8.24
C GLY A 339 -5.90 -27.39 7.98
N VAL A 340 -4.76 -26.69 7.90
CA VAL A 340 -3.43 -27.26 7.72
C VAL A 340 -3.07 -28.18 8.90
N THR A 341 -3.28 -27.74 10.14
CA THR A 341 -3.03 -28.58 11.33
C THR A 341 -3.89 -29.86 11.32
N LYS A 342 -5.15 -29.76 10.89
CA LYS A 342 -6.02 -30.94 10.76
C LYS A 342 -5.49 -31.91 9.71
N VAL A 343 -5.09 -31.41 8.53
CA VAL A 343 -4.53 -32.26 7.47
C VAL A 343 -3.25 -32.95 7.94
N TYR A 344 -2.36 -32.26 8.64
CA TYR A 344 -1.17 -32.87 9.24
C TYR A 344 -1.51 -34.00 10.21
N ASN A 345 -2.44 -33.78 11.14
CA ASN A 345 -2.83 -34.80 12.10
C ASN A 345 -3.44 -36.04 11.44
N PHE A 346 -4.26 -35.85 10.39
CA PHE A 346 -4.79 -36.98 9.61
C PHE A 346 -3.70 -37.72 8.83
N MET A 347 -2.77 -36.99 8.21
CA MET A 347 -1.64 -37.57 7.50
C MET A 347 -0.79 -38.45 8.41
N ILE A 348 -0.41 -37.95 9.60
CA ILE A 348 0.39 -38.70 10.57
C ILE A 348 -0.37 -39.96 11.02
N ALA A 349 -1.67 -39.85 11.33
CA ALA A 349 -2.47 -40.98 11.76
C ALA A 349 -2.57 -42.08 10.68
N GLU A 350 -2.77 -41.72 9.41
CA GLU A 350 -2.82 -42.69 8.31
C GLU A 350 -1.44 -43.30 8.02
N GLN A 351 -0.38 -42.48 8.02
CA GLN A 351 1.00 -42.96 7.90
C GLN A 351 1.35 -43.96 9.01
N ASP A 352 0.95 -43.70 10.25
CA ASP A 352 1.20 -44.59 11.39
C ASP A 352 0.52 -45.95 11.23
N VAL A 353 -0.71 -45.98 10.71
CA VAL A 353 -1.43 -47.24 10.44
C VAL A 353 -0.69 -48.08 9.40
N ILE A 354 -0.26 -47.47 8.30
CA ILE A 354 0.46 -48.18 7.24
C ILE A 354 1.87 -48.57 7.71
N ASN A 355 2.55 -47.71 8.47
CA ASN A 355 3.87 -47.99 9.02
C ASN A 355 3.85 -49.16 10.02
N LYS A 356 2.81 -49.28 10.86
CA LYS A 356 2.62 -50.45 11.72
C LYS A 356 2.52 -51.74 10.90
N ARG A 357 1.68 -51.76 9.86
CA ARG A 357 1.57 -52.90 8.95
C ARG A 357 2.89 -53.22 8.25
N ARG A 358 3.64 -52.18 7.84
CA ARG A 358 4.96 -52.34 7.22
C ARG A 358 5.95 -52.98 8.19
N LEU A 359 5.98 -52.55 9.44
CA LEU A 359 6.82 -53.15 10.49
C LEU A 359 6.44 -54.61 10.75
N ASP A 360 5.16 -54.95 10.76
CA ASP A 360 4.70 -56.34 10.90
C ASP A 360 5.20 -57.21 9.74
N VAL A 361 5.14 -56.71 8.50
CA VAL A 361 5.68 -57.41 7.32
C VAL A 361 7.21 -57.56 7.41
N VAL A 362 7.94 -56.53 7.87
CA VAL A 362 9.38 -56.67 8.13
C VAL A 362 9.64 -57.75 9.17
N GLN A 363 8.84 -57.81 10.23
CA GLN A 363 8.99 -58.81 11.29
C GLN A 363 8.73 -60.24 10.80
N GLN A 364 7.78 -60.43 9.87
CA GLN A 364 7.51 -61.74 9.24
C GLN A 364 8.73 -62.32 8.52
N LEU A 365 9.67 -61.47 8.07
CA LEU A 365 10.92 -61.92 7.46
C LEU A 365 11.75 -62.78 8.43
N CYS A 366 11.67 -62.54 9.74
CA CYS A 366 12.35 -63.32 10.76
C CYS A 366 11.78 -64.74 10.92
N ASP A 367 10.53 -64.95 10.50
CA ASP A 367 9.84 -66.23 10.58
C ASP A 367 10.04 -67.09 9.34
N LEU A 368 10.59 -66.52 8.25
CA LEU A 368 11.02 -67.24 7.04
C LEU A 368 12.28 -68.06 7.32
N LYS A 369 12.12 -69.13 8.09
CA LYS A 369 13.15 -70.12 8.39
C LYS A 369 12.99 -71.35 7.48
N PRO A 370 14.08 -72.07 7.15
CA PRO A 370 13.99 -73.37 6.51
C PRO A 370 13.00 -74.31 7.23
N PRO A 371 12.16 -75.08 6.51
CA PRO A 371 12.12 -75.24 5.05
C PRO A 371 11.32 -74.17 4.28
N ALA A 372 10.63 -73.26 4.97
CA ALA A 372 9.79 -72.24 4.35
C ALA A 372 10.56 -71.07 3.70
N SER A 373 11.87 -70.95 3.99
CA SER A 373 12.79 -69.95 3.46
C SER A 373 13.17 -70.19 1.99
N THR A 374 12.19 -70.21 1.10
CA THR A 374 12.40 -70.35 -0.35
C THR A 374 12.50 -68.98 -1.02
N LYS A 375 13.16 -68.90 -2.18
CA LYS A 375 13.19 -67.65 -2.97
C LYS A 375 11.80 -67.11 -3.26
N THR A 376 10.84 -68.00 -3.57
CA THR A 376 9.45 -67.62 -3.87
C THR A 376 8.79 -66.90 -2.69
N ALA A 377 8.99 -67.39 -1.46
CA ALA A 377 8.45 -66.76 -0.26
C ALA A 377 9.06 -65.36 -0.04
N VAL A 378 10.38 -65.20 -0.24
CA VAL A 378 11.05 -63.90 -0.13
C VAL A 378 10.58 -62.91 -1.21
N TYR A 379 10.34 -63.38 -2.44
CA TYR A 379 9.76 -62.53 -3.50
C TYR A 379 8.33 -62.07 -3.19
N GLN A 380 7.50 -62.93 -2.60
CA GLN A 380 6.15 -62.57 -2.18
C GLN A 380 6.18 -61.53 -1.04
N TRP A 381 7.09 -61.70 -0.09
CA TRP A 381 7.35 -60.72 0.96
C TRP A 381 7.78 -59.36 0.37
N ASP A 382 8.74 -59.35 -0.56
CA ASP A 382 9.22 -58.13 -1.22
C ASP A 382 8.11 -57.40 -2.00
N LYS A 383 7.27 -58.16 -2.72
CA LYS A 383 6.10 -57.60 -3.40
C LYS A 383 5.13 -56.93 -2.41
N THR A 384 4.92 -57.54 -1.25
CA THR A 384 4.02 -57.02 -0.21
C THR A 384 4.57 -55.71 0.38
N ILE A 385 5.85 -55.67 0.73
CA ILE A 385 6.46 -54.45 1.29
C ILE A 385 6.57 -53.32 0.27
N GLN A 386 6.81 -53.63 -1.01
CA GLN A 386 6.80 -52.64 -2.08
C GLN A 386 5.40 -52.04 -2.29
N ASN A 387 4.34 -52.85 -2.20
CA ASN A 387 2.97 -52.35 -2.29
C ASN A 387 2.64 -51.41 -1.12
N LEU A 388 2.99 -51.78 0.12
CA LEU A 388 2.81 -50.91 1.29
C LEU A 388 3.62 -49.62 1.16
N THR A 389 4.82 -49.69 0.59
CA THR A 389 5.67 -48.51 0.33
C THR A 389 5.00 -47.56 -0.66
N LYS A 390 4.39 -48.08 -1.74
CA LYS A 390 3.60 -47.27 -2.69
C LYS A 390 2.33 -46.70 -2.07
N GLU A 391 1.70 -47.41 -1.15
CA GLU A 391 0.53 -46.93 -0.42
C GLU A 391 0.87 -45.70 0.44
N ILE A 392 2.02 -45.72 1.14
CA ILE A 392 2.53 -44.55 1.88
C ILE A 392 2.76 -43.36 0.95
N ASP A 393 3.39 -43.59 -0.21
CA ASP A 393 3.62 -42.52 -1.19
C ASP A 393 2.31 -41.89 -1.69
N SER A 394 1.32 -42.72 -2.00
CA SER A 394 -0.01 -42.25 -2.42
C SER A 394 -0.71 -41.44 -1.33
N VAL A 395 -0.60 -41.84 -0.06
CA VAL A 395 -1.14 -41.07 1.07
C VAL A 395 -0.42 -39.74 1.23
N ASN A 396 0.91 -39.72 1.07
CA ASN A 396 1.70 -38.49 1.10
C ASN A 396 1.27 -37.49 0.03
N GLN A 397 1.14 -37.95 -1.22
CA GLN A 397 0.71 -37.10 -2.34
C GLN A 397 -0.72 -36.57 -2.16
N LEU A 398 -1.63 -37.41 -1.64
CA LEU A 398 -3.01 -37.02 -1.34
C LEU A 398 -3.05 -35.88 -0.32
N HIS A 399 -2.31 -36.00 0.78
CA HIS A 399 -2.30 -34.97 1.82
C HIS A 399 -1.52 -33.72 1.42
N LEU A 400 -0.45 -33.85 0.62
CA LEU A 400 0.23 -32.69 0.04
C LEU A 400 -0.75 -31.85 -0.79
N THR A 401 -1.57 -32.51 -1.63
CA THR A 401 -2.62 -31.83 -2.42
C THR A 401 -3.64 -31.13 -1.54
N LYS A 402 -4.05 -31.75 -0.43
CA LYS A 402 -4.95 -31.12 0.55
C LYS A 402 -4.31 -29.92 1.25
N LEU A 403 -3.02 -30.01 1.59
CA LEU A 403 -2.28 -28.91 2.19
C LEU A 403 -2.20 -27.72 1.22
N HIS A 404 -1.90 -27.96 -0.06
CA HIS A 404 -1.97 -26.92 -1.09
C HIS A 404 -3.34 -26.24 -1.13
N ALA A 405 -4.43 -27.01 -1.12
CA ALA A 405 -5.78 -26.47 -1.15
C ALA A 405 -6.12 -25.62 0.10
N GLU A 406 -5.67 -26.04 1.29
CA GLU A 406 -5.88 -25.28 2.52
C GLU A 406 -5.08 -23.97 2.55
N TYR A 407 -3.83 -23.97 2.08
CA TYR A 407 -3.04 -22.74 1.95
C TYR A 407 -3.63 -21.79 0.91
N GLU A 408 -4.05 -22.31 -0.25
CA GLU A 408 -4.70 -21.51 -1.30
C GLU A 408 -5.98 -20.84 -0.79
N LYS A 409 -6.78 -21.57 -0.01
CA LYS A 409 -7.98 -21.03 0.62
C LYS A 409 -7.66 -19.85 1.53
N VAL A 410 -6.59 -19.92 2.32
CA VAL A 410 -6.17 -18.81 3.20
C VAL A 410 -5.70 -17.60 2.37
N CYS A 411 -4.97 -17.81 1.28
CA CYS A 411 -4.60 -16.74 0.36
C CYS A 411 -5.84 -16.08 -0.26
N GLN A 412 -6.84 -16.88 -0.66
CA GLN A 412 -8.09 -16.39 -1.20
C GLN A 412 -8.88 -15.57 -0.16
N ASP A 413 -9.00 -16.04 1.09
CA ASP A 413 -9.64 -15.30 2.18
C ASP A 413 -8.94 -13.94 2.42
N CYS A 414 -7.60 -13.90 2.30
CA CYS A 414 -6.83 -12.65 2.37
C CYS A 414 -7.18 -11.70 1.22
N LEU A 415 -7.26 -12.19 -0.02
CA LEU A 415 -7.59 -11.39 -1.19
C LEU A 415 -9.04 -10.85 -1.14
N GLU A 416 -9.98 -11.65 -0.65
CA GLU A 416 -11.36 -11.22 -0.42
C GLU A 416 -11.42 -10.11 0.65
N LYS A 417 -10.61 -10.22 1.70
CA LYS A 417 -10.50 -9.16 2.71
C LYS A 417 -9.91 -7.87 2.14
N ILE A 418 -8.93 -7.96 1.24
CA ILE A 418 -8.37 -6.80 0.52
C ILE A 418 -9.45 -6.10 -0.30
N GLU A 419 -10.22 -6.85 -1.10
CA GLU A 419 -11.29 -6.28 -1.92
C GLU A 419 -12.40 -5.66 -1.06
N PHE A 420 -12.73 -6.26 0.08
CA PHE A 420 -13.64 -5.67 1.06
C PHE A 420 -13.13 -4.30 1.58
N ILE A 421 -11.87 -4.23 2.00
CA ILE A 421 -11.28 -2.98 2.52
C ILE A 421 -11.19 -1.92 1.42
N LYS A 422 -10.75 -2.31 0.21
CA LYS A 422 -10.70 -1.43 -0.95
C LYS A 422 -12.06 -0.84 -1.27
N LYS A 423 -13.12 -1.66 -1.24
CA LYS A 423 -14.49 -1.19 -1.45
C LYS A 423 -14.93 -0.21 -0.35
N SER A 424 -14.69 -0.53 0.92
CA SER A 424 -15.00 0.37 2.05
C SER A 424 -14.30 1.73 1.88
N LEU A 425 -13.00 1.74 1.56
CA LEU A 425 -12.24 2.98 1.35
C LEU A 425 -12.81 3.87 0.23
N ILE A 426 -13.43 3.27 -0.79
CA ILE A 426 -14.06 3.99 -1.91
C ILE A 426 -15.46 4.46 -1.51
N ASP A 427 -16.28 3.56 -0.95
CA ASP A 427 -17.67 3.83 -0.55
C ASP A 427 -17.73 4.90 0.55
N ASP A 428 -16.79 4.89 1.50
CA ASP A 428 -16.68 5.87 2.58
C ASP A 428 -16.05 7.21 2.12
N GLY A 429 -15.61 7.31 0.86
CA GLY A 429 -15.00 8.53 0.29
C GLY A 429 -13.59 8.85 0.82
N VAL A 430 -12.93 7.90 1.47
CA VAL A 430 -11.57 8.03 2.00
C VAL A 430 -10.55 8.11 0.86
N CYS A 431 -10.73 7.30 -0.18
CA CYS A 431 -9.85 7.25 -1.34
C CYS A 431 -10.62 7.30 -2.66
N ALA A 432 -10.06 7.99 -3.66
CA ALA A 432 -10.49 7.80 -5.04
C ALA A 432 -10.13 6.38 -5.53
N PRO A 433 -10.87 5.78 -6.47
CA PRO A 433 -10.59 4.44 -6.99
C PRO A 433 -9.13 4.15 -7.38
N PRO A 434 -8.40 5.03 -8.12
CA PRO A 434 -7.00 4.76 -8.46
C PRO A 434 -6.07 4.80 -7.25
N ARG A 435 -6.36 5.65 -6.25
CA ARG A 435 -5.57 5.74 -5.03
C ARG A 435 -5.80 4.52 -4.13
N ALA A 436 -7.04 4.03 -4.05
CA ALA A 436 -7.36 2.80 -3.31
C ALA A 436 -6.62 1.60 -3.90
N GLN A 437 -6.56 1.47 -5.23
CA GLN A 437 -5.77 0.43 -5.90
C GLN A 437 -4.27 0.57 -5.56
N GLN A 438 -3.72 1.78 -5.60
CA GLN A 438 -2.33 2.00 -5.24
C GLN A 438 -2.02 1.60 -3.78
N VAL A 439 -2.92 1.85 -2.84
CA VAL A 439 -2.76 1.43 -1.44
C VAL A 439 -2.72 -0.09 -1.33
N VAL A 440 -3.62 -0.78 -2.04
CA VAL A 440 -3.64 -2.24 -2.12
C VAL A 440 -2.31 -2.78 -2.66
N ASP A 441 -1.85 -2.24 -3.79
CA ASP A 441 -0.63 -2.70 -4.47
C ASP A 441 0.63 -2.46 -3.64
N GLN A 442 0.72 -1.34 -2.92
CA GLN A 442 1.91 -0.94 -2.18
C GLN A 442 1.98 -1.53 -0.77
N HIS A 443 0.84 -1.75 -0.10
CA HIS A 443 0.81 -2.07 1.33
C HIS A 443 0.15 -3.41 1.65
N MET A 444 -0.87 -3.84 0.90
CA MET A 444 -1.64 -5.05 1.24
C MET A 444 -1.16 -6.28 0.49
N LEU A 445 -1.03 -6.20 -0.85
CA LEU A 445 -0.55 -7.32 -1.67
C LEU A 445 0.84 -7.84 -1.27
N PRO A 446 1.82 -7.00 -0.91
CA PRO A 446 3.12 -7.50 -0.47
C PRO A 446 3.05 -8.40 0.77
N LEU A 447 2.12 -8.12 1.71
CA LEU A 447 1.94 -8.95 2.91
C LEU A 447 1.36 -10.33 2.57
N VAL A 448 0.40 -10.38 1.63
CA VAL A 448 -0.14 -11.65 1.11
C VAL A 448 0.93 -12.41 0.36
N GLY A 449 1.72 -11.74 -0.49
CA GLY A 449 2.81 -12.35 -1.24
C GLY A 449 3.89 -12.96 -0.35
N GLU A 450 4.29 -12.26 0.72
CA GLU A 450 5.24 -12.81 1.70
C GLU A 450 4.65 -14.03 2.41
N ARG A 451 3.38 -13.98 2.80
CA ARG A 451 2.70 -15.13 3.43
C ARG A 451 2.63 -16.33 2.48
N GLN A 452 2.27 -16.10 1.23
CA GLN A 452 2.21 -17.13 0.19
C GLN A 452 3.58 -17.79 0.00
N ARG A 453 4.66 -16.99 -0.06
CA ARG A 453 6.02 -17.50 -0.19
C ARG A 453 6.42 -18.41 0.96
N VAL A 454 6.01 -18.09 2.19
CA VAL A 454 6.23 -18.96 3.36
C VAL A 454 5.50 -20.30 3.18
N PHE A 455 4.25 -20.28 2.72
CA PHE A 455 3.49 -21.51 2.46
C PHE A 455 4.13 -22.37 1.37
N GLU A 456 4.53 -21.76 0.26
CA GLU A 456 5.22 -22.44 -0.84
C GLU A 456 6.53 -23.07 -0.39
N ASN A 457 7.35 -22.34 0.38
CA ASN A 457 8.60 -22.85 0.91
C ASN A 457 8.39 -24.03 1.89
N ASN A 458 7.35 -23.97 2.72
CA ASN A 458 7.00 -25.07 3.63
C ASN A 458 6.58 -26.33 2.85
N LEU A 459 5.77 -26.17 1.80
CA LEU A 459 5.32 -27.26 0.94
C LEU A 459 6.49 -27.87 0.15
N GLU A 460 7.35 -27.04 -0.44
CA GLU A 460 8.53 -27.48 -1.19
C GLU A 460 9.50 -28.26 -0.28
N THR A 461 9.74 -27.76 0.93
CA THR A 461 10.60 -28.44 1.91
C THR A 461 10.01 -29.80 2.27
N MET A 462 8.70 -29.85 2.56
CA MET A 462 8.01 -31.10 2.89
C MET A 462 8.03 -32.10 1.74
N GLU A 463 7.74 -31.67 0.52
CA GLU A 463 7.76 -32.54 -0.67
C GLU A 463 9.16 -33.13 -0.89
N LYS A 464 10.20 -32.31 -0.79
CA LYS A 464 11.59 -32.74 -0.91
C LYS A 464 11.99 -33.75 0.18
N ASP A 465 11.59 -33.50 1.42
CA ASP A 465 11.89 -34.40 2.54
C ASP A 465 11.16 -35.75 2.38
N LEU A 466 9.91 -35.74 1.93
CA LEU A 466 9.15 -36.94 1.63
C LEU A 466 9.78 -37.73 0.47
N GLU A 467 10.19 -37.06 -0.60
CA GLU A 467 10.83 -37.70 -1.76
C GLU A 467 12.17 -38.34 -1.36
N ASN A 468 13.00 -37.63 -0.59
CA ASN A 468 14.27 -38.13 -0.10
C ASN A 468 14.08 -39.35 0.82
N HIS A 469 13.13 -39.27 1.75
CA HIS A 469 12.81 -40.38 2.64
C HIS A 469 12.30 -41.60 1.87
N MET A 470 11.47 -41.41 0.84
CA MET A 470 11.00 -42.49 -0.04
C MET A 470 12.14 -43.15 -0.83
N LYS A 471 13.07 -42.37 -1.37
CA LYS A 471 14.28 -42.88 -2.05
C LYS A 471 15.12 -43.73 -1.11
N GLU A 472 15.45 -43.19 0.05
CA GLU A 472 16.27 -43.88 1.05
C GLU A 472 15.60 -45.18 1.54
N MET A 473 14.31 -45.14 1.84
CA MET A 473 13.55 -46.33 2.25
C MET A 473 13.57 -47.40 1.16
N THR A 474 13.35 -47.02 -0.11
CA THR A 474 13.36 -47.96 -1.23
C THR A 474 14.72 -48.62 -1.42
N GLU A 475 15.82 -47.87 -1.25
CA GLU A 475 17.17 -48.40 -1.30
C GLU A 475 17.45 -49.39 -0.15
N ARG A 476 17.05 -49.04 1.07
CA ARG A 476 17.18 -49.92 2.25
C ARG A 476 16.40 -51.22 2.08
N LEU A 477 15.17 -51.15 1.57
CA LEU A 477 14.35 -52.33 1.30
C LEU A 477 14.95 -53.22 0.20
N LYS A 478 15.51 -52.64 -0.86
CA LYS A 478 16.22 -53.39 -1.91
C LYS A 478 17.44 -54.14 -1.35
N MET A 479 18.19 -53.53 -0.44
CA MET A 479 19.31 -54.20 0.23
C MET A 479 18.83 -55.36 1.11
N LEU A 480 17.76 -55.16 1.89
CA LEU A 480 17.16 -56.19 2.73
C LEU A 480 16.62 -57.36 1.90
N PHE A 481 15.97 -57.08 0.77
CA PHE A 481 15.51 -58.10 -0.18
C PHE A 481 16.66 -58.95 -0.72
N LYS A 482 17.74 -58.32 -1.21
CA LYS A 482 18.92 -59.04 -1.72
C LYS A 482 19.53 -59.94 -0.65
N PHE A 483 19.59 -59.47 0.58
CA PHE A 483 20.08 -60.25 1.71
C PHE A 483 19.19 -61.47 1.99
N ALA A 484 17.88 -61.29 2.13
CA ALA A 484 16.94 -62.38 2.37
C ALA A 484 16.91 -63.38 1.21
N GLN A 485 17.00 -62.90 -0.03
CA GLN A 485 17.06 -63.74 -1.22
C GLN A 485 18.34 -64.60 -1.22
N GLY A 486 19.46 -64.03 -0.80
CA GLY A 486 20.71 -64.77 -0.63
C GLY A 486 20.59 -65.89 0.40
N ALA A 487 19.98 -65.62 1.56
CA ALA A 487 19.74 -66.63 2.59
C ALA A 487 18.85 -67.77 2.09
N ALA A 488 17.74 -67.44 1.41
CA ALA A 488 16.86 -68.42 0.81
C ALA A 488 17.56 -69.26 -0.29
N HIS A 489 18.47 -68.65 -1.06
CA HIS A 489 19.23 -69.38 -2.07
C HIS A 489 20.10 -70.49 -1.48
N VAL A 490 20.71 -70.28 -0.32
CA VAL A 490 21.53 -71.30 0.35
C VAL A 490 20.67 -72.53 0.70
N TRP A 491 19.43 -72.31 1.15
CA TRP A 491 18.48 -73.39 1.41
C TRP A 491 18.04 -74.11 0.13
N ASP A 492 17.66 -73.37 -0.91
CA ASP A 492 17.27 -73.97 -2.20
C ASP A 492 18.39 -74.86 -2.79
N VAL A 493 19.66 -74.44 -2.67
CA VAL A 493 20.82 -75.22 -3.13
C VAL A 493 20.94 -76.53 -2.35
N HIS A 494 20.73 -76.50 -1.04
CA HIS A 494 20.75 -77.69 -0.20
C HIS A 494 19.60 -78.65 -0.54
N GLU A 495 18.39 -78.14 -0.77
CA GLU A 495 17.24 -78.96 -1.17
C GLU A 495 17.50 -79.67 -2.52
N ILE A 496 18.06 -78.95 -3.50
CA ILE A 496 18.51 -79.53 -4.77
C ILE A 496 19.64 -80.55 -4.54
N GLY A 497 20.57 -80.27 -3.64
CA GLY A 497 21.66 -81.16 -3.25
C GLY A 497 21.16 -82.49 -2.70
N LEU A 498 20.20 -82.45 -1.77
CA LEU A 498 19.56 -83.65 -1.22
C LEU A 498 18.84 -84.46 -2.29
N ALA A 499 18.05 -83.81 -3.15
CA ALA A 499 17.38 -84.48 -4.26
C ALA A 499 18.37 -85.15 -5.23
N LYS A 500 19.55 -84.56 -5.44
CA LYS A 500 20.62 -85.19 -6.24
C LYS A 500 21.20 -86.43 -5.55
N GLN A 501 21.43 -86.39 -4.23
CA GLN A 501 21.90 -87.56 -3.49
C GLN A 501 20.88 -88.70 -3.51
N GLU A 502 19.58 -88.38 -3.43
CA GLU A 502 18.49 -89.36 -3.54
C GLU A 502 18.43 -90.00 -4.94
N ARG A 503 18.51 -89.20 -6.01
CA ARG A 503 18.61 -89.75 -7.38
C ARG A 503 19.85 -90.62 -7.57
N ALA A 504 21.01 -90.20 -7.06
CA ALA A 504 22.24 -90.98 -7.15
C ALA A 504 22.15 -92.32 -6.40
N LEU A 505 21.40 -92.38 -5.29
CA LEU A 505 21.07 -93.65 -4.63
C LEU A 505 20.21 -94.52 -5.54
N GLN A 506 19.12 -93.97 -6.08
CA GLN A 506 18.19 -94.70 -6.93
C GLN A 506 18.90 -95.26 -8.18
N GLU A 507 19.76 -94.48 -8.82
CA GLU A 507 20.58 -94.93 -9.95
C GLU A 507 21.51 -96.08 -9.58
N LYS A 508 22.16 -96.05 -8.41
CA LYS A 508 23.03 -97.14 -7.95
C LYS A 508 22.26 -98.43 -7.65
N LEU A 509 21.09 -98.31 -7.02
CA LEU A 509 20.22 -99.47 -6.74
C LEU A 509 19.71 -100.09 -8.04
N GLU A 510 19.31 -99.27 -9.00
CA GLU A 510 18.85 -99.73 -10.31
C GLU A 510 19.98 -100.39 -11.12
N GLN A 511 21.19 -99.82 -11.12
CA GLN A 511 22.36 -100.44 -11.76
C GLN A 511 22.68 -101.80 -11.14
N CYS A 512 22.69 -101.90 -9.81
CA CYS A 512 22.94 -103.16 -9.11
C CYS A 512 21.85 -104.21 -9.44
N ARG A 513 20.59 -103.78 -9.56
CA ARG A 513 19.48 -104.64 -9.99
C ARG A 513 19.67 -105.15 -11.42
N GLN A 514 19.98 -104.26 -12.37
CA GLN A 514 20.21 -104.63 -13.76
C GLN A 514 21.37 -105.62 -13.92
N VAL A 515 22.47 -105.43 -13.18
CA VAL A 515 23.61 -106.36 -13.18
C VAL A 515 23.19 -107.74 -12.67
N HIS A 516 22.45 -107.80 -11.56
CA HIS A 516 21.95 -109.07 -11.03
C HIS A 516 20.98 -109.76 -12.00
N ASP A 517 20.00 -109.03 -12.54
CA ASP A 517 18.97 -109.59 -13.41
C ASP A 517 19.59 -110.18 -14.68
N ASN A 518 20.57 -109.50 -15.29
CA ASN A 518 21.32 -110.03 -16.43
C ASN A 518 22.08 -111.33 -16.07
N GLN A 519 22.81 -111.33 -14.95
CA GLN A 519 23.54 -112.51 -14.49
C GLN A 519 22.62 -113.67 -14.09
N ASN A 520 21.45 -113.36 -13.54
CA ASN A 520 20.45 -114.35 -13.15
C ASN A 520 19.79 -114.95 -14.39
N GLN A 521 19.46 -114.13 -15.39
CA GLN A 521 18.93 -114.60 -16.68
C GLN A 521 19.92 -115.55 -17.37
N ASP A 522 21.22 -115.23 -17.36
CA ASP A 522 22.25 -116.13 -17.88
C ASP A 522 22.24 -117.47 -17.11
N LYS A 523 22.20 -117.45 -15.78
CA LYS A 523 22.18 -118.67 -14.94
C LYS A 523 20.91 -119.50 -15.14
N GLU A 524 19.75 -118.85 -15.29
CA GLU A 524 18.48 -119.50 -15.61
C GLU A 524 18.54 -120.17 -16.97
N ALA A 525 19.08 -119.50 -18.00
CA ALA A 525 19.30 -120.12 -19.31
C ALA A 525 20.24 -121.34 -19.23
N HIS A 526 21.30 -121.29 -18.41
CA HIS A 526 22.17 -122.44 -18.18
C HIS A 526 21.46 -123.58 -17.44
N LEU A 527 20.59 -123.26 -16.47
CA LEU A 527 19.77 -124.25 -15.77
C LEU A 527 18.80 -124.94 -16.74
N ASP A 528 18.15 -124.19 -17.62
CA ASP A 528 17.25 -124.74 -18.66
C ASP A 528 17.99 -125.73 -19.57
N ILE A 529 19.21 -125.38 -20.02
CA ILE A 529 20.06 -126.30 -20.81
C ILE A 529 20.37 -127.59 -20.03
N ILE A 530 20.67 -127.49 -18.73
CA ILE A 530 20.94 -128.66 -17.88
C ILE A 530 19.68 -129.50 -17.70
N MET A 531 18.52 -128.87 -17.48
CA MET A 531 17.23 -129.56 -17.35
C MET A 531 16.84 -130.29 -18.64
N ASP A 532 17.02 -129.66 -19.80
CA ASP A 532 16.72 -130.31 -21.08
C ASP A 532 17.68 -131.46 -21.38
N ARG A 533 18.95 -131.35 -21.00
CA ARG A 533 19.89 -132.46 -21.06
C ARG A 533 19.47 -133.60 -20.14
N MET A 534 19.06 -133.30 -18.91
CA MET A 534 18.58 -134.27 -17.94
C MET A 534 17.36 -135.06 -18.44
N ARG A 535 16.45 -134.41 -19.18
CA ARG A 535 15.31 -135.07 -19.86
C ARG A 535 15.74 -136.07 -20.95
N GLN A 536 16.94 -135.91 -21.52
CA GLN A 536 17.46 -136.71 -22.63
C GLN A 536 18.48 -137.77 -22.19
N ASP A 537 18.80 -137.87 -20.90
CA ASP A 537 19.81 -138.81 -20.39
C ASP A 537 19.34 -140.28 -20.49
N ALA A 538 20.19 -141.15 -21.04
CA ALA A 538 19.84 -142.54 -21.38
C ALA A 538 20.17 -143.55 -20.26
N THR A 539 20.89 -143.15 -19.22
CA THR A 539 21.31 -144.02 -18.10
C THR A 539 21.12 -143.34 -16.75
N GLU A 540 20.81 -144.13 -15.71
CA GLU A 540 20.61 -143.63 -14.35
C GLU A 540 21.83 -142.85 -13.82
N LYS A 541 23.05 -143.26 -14.21
CA LYS A 541 24.28 -142.57 -13.83
C LYS A 541 24.39 -141.18 -14.46
N GLN A 542 24.05 -141.04 -15.73
CA GLN A 542 24.04 -139.74 -16.42
C GLN A 542 22.96 -138.81 -15.85
N LEU A 543 21.79 -139.36 -15.54
CA LEU A 543 20.69 -138.62 -14.90
C LEU A 543 21.09 -138.06 -13.53
N LYS A 544 21.79 -138.85 -12.70
CA LYS A 544 22.33 -138.40 -11.40
C LYS A 544 23.36 -137.27 -11.57
N ASP A 545 24.29 -137.41 -12.52
CA ASP A 545 25.30 -136.38 -12.79
C ASP A 545 24.66 -135.06 -13.30
N SER A 546 23.60 -135.13 -14.10
CA SER A 546 22.85 -133.96 -14.57
C SER A 546 21.99 -133.33 -13.47
N LEU A 547 21.38 -134.14 -12.59
CA LEU A 547 20.65 -133.67 -11.42
C LEU A 547 21.56 -132.92 -10.43
N ASP A 548 22.75 -133.46 -10.15
CA ASP A 548 23.73 -132.81 -9.27
C ASP A 548 24.17 -131.45 -9.85
N LYS A 549 24.34 -131.34 -11.18
CA LYS A 549 24.62 -130.07 -11.86
C LYS A 549 23.44 -129.08 -11.79
N ALA A 550 22.20 -129.55 -11.88
CA ALA A 550 21.03 -128.70 -11.74
C ALA A 550 20.89 -128.16 -10.31
N LEU A 551 21.12 -129.00 -9.29
CA LEU A 551 21.15 -128.59 -7.89
C LEU A 551 22.30 -127.63 -7.59
N ASP A 552 23.49 -127.85 -8.16
CA ASP A 552 24.61 -126.91 -8.07
C ASP A 552 24.26 -125.56 -8.73
N MET A 553 23.58 -125.56 -9.87
CA MET A 553 23.14 -124.32 -10.53
C MET A 553 22.06 -123.59 -9.73
N LEU A 554 21.09 -124.30 -9.15
CA LEU A 554 20.09 -123.71 -8.24
C LEU A 554 20.73 -123.11 -6.99
N ASN A 555 21.77 -123.75 -6.43
CA ASN A 555 22.55 -123.17 -5.34
C ASN A 555 23.31 -121.91 -5.78
N LYS A 556 23.86 -121.89 -7.00
CA LYS A 556 24.50 -120.69 -7.57
C LYS A 556 23.52 -119.54 -7.79
N ILE A 557 22.28 -119.82 -8.18
CA ILE A 557 21.21 -118.83 -8.30
C ILE A 557 20.84 -118.30 -6.91
N LYS A 558 20.59 -119.18 -5.94
CA LYS A 558 20.29 -118.80 -4.55
C LYS A 558 21.38 -117.90 -3.96
N ASN A 559 22.64 -118.30 -4.10
CA ASN A 559 23.77 -117.52 -3.62
C ASN A 559 23.87 -116.16 -4.34
N ALA A 560 23.47 -116.07 -5.62
CA ALA A 560 23.42 -114.81 -6.36
C ALA A 560 22.43 -113.82 -5.75
N TYR A 561 21.24 -114.29 -5.35
CA TYR A 561 20.25 -113.48 -4.65
C TYR A 561 20.73 -113.03 -3.26
N GLU A 562 21.44 -113.88 -2.52
CA GLU A 562 22.04 -113.52 -1.22
C GLU A 562 23.13 -112.45 -1.37
N VAL A 563 23.98 -112.57 -2.40
CA VAL A 563 25.00 -111.57 -2.75
C VAL A 563 24.34 -110.26 -3.18
N PHE A 564 23.36 -110.31 -4.08
CA PHE A 564 22.61 -109.14 -4.54
C PHE A 564 21.93 -108.40 -3.40
N HIS A 565 21.27 -109.12 -2.48
CA HIS A 565 20.69 -108.52 -1.29
C HIS A 565 21.76 -107.82 -0.44
N THR A 566 22.93 -108.44 -0.27
CA THR A 566 24.04 -107.85 0.48
C THR A 566 24.55 -106.58 -0.19
N ASP A 567 24.73 -106.60 -1.51
CA ASP A 567 25.18 -105.46 -2.31
C ASP A 567 24.17 -104.29 -2.26
N GLN A 568 22.88 -104.56 -2.43
CA GLN A 568 21.80 -103.57 -2.28
C GLN A 568 21.79 -102.97 -0.87
N MET A 569 21.91 -103.81 0.16
CA MET A 569 21.95 -103.34 1.55
C MET A 569 23.15 -102.45 1.81
N ASP A 570 24.32 -102.74 1.24
CA ASP A 570 25.51 -101.92 1.42
C ASP A 570 25.39 -100.57 0.70
N ILE A 571 24.74 -100.53 -0.47
CA ILE A 571 24.39 -99.27 -1.16
C ILE A 571 23.47 -98.41 -0.28
N VAL A 572 22.41 -99.00 0.29
CA VAL A 572 21.45 -98.29 1.15
C VAL A 572 22.11 -97.83 2.46
N LYS A 573 22.96 -98.66 3.08
CA LYS A 573 23.73 -98.28 4.30
C LYS A 573 24.64 -97.08 4.07
N ASN A 574 25.06 -96.82 2.83
CA ASN A 574 25.86 -95.65 2.49
C ASN A 574 25.03 -94.37 2.28
N TYR A 575 23.71 -94.44 2.11
CA TYR A 575 22.89 -93.24 1.91
C TYR A 575 22.97 -92.21 3.06
N PRO A 576 22.94 -92.62 4.35
CA PRO A 576 23.15 -91.68 5.46
C PRO A 576 24.49 -90.93 5.40
N THR A 577 25.56 -91.51 4.83
CA THR A 577 26.85 -90.83 4.71
C THR A 577 26.79 -89.75 3.63
N MET A 578 26.10 -90.02 2.51
CA MET A 578 25.85 -89.06 1.43
C MET A 578 25.02 -87.87 1.92
N VAL A 579 23.96 -88.13 2.69
CA VAL A 579 23.14 -87.07 3.31
C VAL A 579 23.94 -86.25 4.33
N LYS A 580 24.77 -86.90 5.16
CA LYS A 580 25.65 -86.19 6.11
C LYS A 580 26.67 -85.28 5.41
N ALA A 581 27.22 -85.72 4.27
CA ALA A 581 28.12 -84.89 3.46
C ALA A 581 27.40 -83.64 2.93
N GLU A 582 26.18 -83.80 2.43
CA GLU A 582 25.38 -82.66 1.95
C GLU A 582 24.96 -81.71 3.09
N MET A 583 24.65 -82.25 4.27
CA MET A 583 24.38 -81.44 5.47
C MET A 583 25.60 -80.62 5.91
N LYS A 584 26.81 -81.14 5.69
CA LYS A 584 28.07 -80.41 5.92
C LYS A 584 28.27 -79.31 4.87
N ASN A 585 27.98 -79.58 3.60
CA ASN A 585 28.02 -78.57 2.54
C ASN A 585 27.06 -77.41 2.82
N TYR A 586 25.83 -77.72 3.25
CA TYR A 586 24.85 -76.71 3.63
C TYR A 586 25.34 -75.87 4.81
N ASP A 587 25.88 -76.51 5.85
CA ASP A 587 26.46 -75.78 6.98
C ASP A 587 27.59 -74.82 6.56
N GLU A 588 28.54 -75.29 5.76
CA GLU A 588 29.63 -74.47 5.24
C GLU A 588 29.08 -73.32 4.38
N GLY A 589 28.03 -73.56 3.60
CA GLY A 589 27.31 -72.55 2.81
C GLY A 589 26.65 -71.47 3.68
N VAL A 590 25.94 -71.87 4.74
CA VAL A 590 25.32 -70.96 5.71
C VAL A 590 26.38 -70.13 6.43
N CYS A 591 27.43 -70.79 6.93
CA CYS A 591 28.57 -70.13 7.58
C CYS A 591 29.23 -69.09 6.67
N LYS A 592 29.46 -69.44 5.41
CA LYS A 592 30.04 -68.53 4.41
C LYS A 592 29.12 -67.36 4.10
N PHE A 593 27.81 -67.59 3.97
CA PHE A 593 26.83 -66.54 3.65
C PHE A 593 26.70 -65.51 4.78
N PHE A 594 26.62 -65.97 6.03
CA PHE A 594 26.53 -65.09 7.20
C PHE A 594 27.90 -64.64 7.74
N GLU A 595 29.00 -65.04 7.10
CA GLU A 595 30.38 -64.76 7.53
C GLU A 595 30.70 -65.21 8.97
N VAL A 596 30.12 -66.34 9.40
CA VAL A 596 30.29 -66.93 10.73
C VAL A 596 30.99 -68.29 10.68
N GLY A 597 31.56 -68.74 11.80
CA GLY A 597 32.11 -70.10 11.95
C GLY A 597 31.39 -70.88 13.05
N ARG A 598 31.07 -72.16 12.81
CA ARG A 598 30.37 -73.03 13.78
C ARG A 598 31.12 -73.23 15.10
N ASN A 599 32.46 -73.28 15.05
CA ASN A 599 33.30 -73.57 16.21
C ASN A 599 34.26 -72.40 16.47
N GLN A 600 33.87 -71.54 17.41
CA GLN A 600 34.58 -70.38 17.96
C GLN A 600 34.75 -69.13 17.08
N PRO A 601 34.60 -67.92 17.68
CA PRO A 601 34.75 -66.66 17.00
C PRO A 601 36.22 -66.46 16.68
N LYS A 602 36.65 -66.86 15.49
CA LYS A 602 37.89 -66.30 14.95
C LYS A 602 37.62 -64.81 14.80
N LYS A 603 38.26 -64.00 15.66
CA LYS A 603 38.47 -62.56 15.43
C LYS A 603 39.07 -62.43 14.03
N SER A 604 38.23 -62.30 13.01
CA SER A 604 38.71 -61.98 11.68
C SER A 604 39.23 -60.55 11.80
N LYS A 605 40.52 -60.37 11.54
CA LYS A 605 41.08 -59.06 11.29
C LYS A 605 40.47 -58.59 9.97
N SER A 606 39.26 -58.05 9.99
CA SER A 606 38.79 -57.22 8.90
C SER A 606 39.72 -56.01 8.85
N LYS A 607 40.50 -55.92 7.78
CA LYS A 607 41.11 -54.66 7.37
C LYS A 607 39.96 -53.72 7.08
N ILE A 608 39.61 -52.93 8.10
CA ILE A 608 38.87 -51.68 7.91
C ILE A 608 39.76 -50.85 6.97
N LEU A 609 39.37 -50.73 5.70
CA LEU A 609 39.80 -49.57 4.92
C LEU A 609 39.20 -48.36 5.62
N ALA A 610 40.07 -47.57 6.23
CA ALA A 610 39.72 -46.33 6.90
C ALA A 610 38.92 -45.42 5.96
N PRO A 611 37.76 -44.89 6.37
CA PRO A 611 37.27 -43.64 5.84
C PRO A 611 38.22 -42.53 6.30
N LYS A 612 38.59 -41.64 5.40
CA LYS A 612 39.35 -40.42 5.72
C LYS A 612 38.66 -39.67 6.86
N LYS A 613 39.43 -39.33 7.90
CA LYS A 613 39.03 -38.47 9.02
C LYS A 613 38.45 -37.13 8.52
N SER A 614 37.23 -36.82 8.95
CA SER A 614 36.81 -35.48 9.34
C SER A 614 36.33 -35.54 10.80
N LYS A 615 36.60 -34.46 11.55
CA LYS A 615 36.61 -34.38 13.02
C LYS A 615 35.21 -34.32 13.66
N SER A 616 35.24 -34.55 14.99
CA SER A 616 34.20 -34.37 16.04
C SER A 616 33.23 -35.55 16.17
N GLY A 617 32.88 -36.08 17.33
CA GLY A 617 33.11 -35.73 18.74
C GLY A 617 32.03 -36.47 19.55
N ASP A 618 32.39 -36.97 20.73
CA ASP A 618 31.58 -37.66 21.76
C ASP A 618 31.17 -39.14 21.59
N GLU A 619 31.71 -39.93 22.52
CA GLU A 619 31.36 -41.29 22.89
C GLU A 619 30.17 -41.28 23.86
N SER A 620 29.21 -42.20 23.65
CA SER A 620 28.63 -42.96 24.76
C SER A 620 28.21 -44.34 24.24
N GLU A 621 28.90 -45.37 24.72
CA GLU A 621 28.67 -46.77 24.39
C GLU A 621 27.36 -47.27 25.02
N ILE A 622 26.40 -47.68 24.18
CA ILE A 622 25.33 -48.60 24.56
C ILE A 622 25.37 -49.75 23.56
N THR A 623 25.62 -50.95 24.09
CA THR A 623 25.68 -52.23 23.37
C THR A 623 24.31 -52.62 22.81
N THR A 624 23.97 -52.15 21.62
CA THR A 624 22.77 -52.56 20.87
C THR A 624 23.06 -53.74 19.94
N THR A 625 22.23 -54.76 20.00
CA THR A 625 22.30 -55.93 19.10
C THR A 625 21.97 -55.54 17.64
N PRO A 626 22.36 -56.35 16.63
CA PRO A 626 22.06 -56.06 15.21
C PRO A 626 20.57 -55.87 14.90
N LEU A 627 19.69 -56.46 15.72
CA LEU A 627 18.24 -56.28 15.67
C LEU A 627 17.80 -54.87 16.09
N ASP A 628 18.43 -54.27 17.10
CA ASP A 628 18.18 -52.88 17.51
C ASP A 628 18.71 -51.88 16.49
N PHE A 629 19.76 -52.23 15.74
CA PHE A 629 20.27 -51.43 14.62
C PHE A 629 19.30 -51.40 13.44
N LEU A 630 18.68 -52.54 13.09
CA LEU A 630 17.61 -52.59 12.08
C LEU A 630 16.33 -51.91 12.57
N ARG A 631 15.97 -52.05 13.85
CA ARG A 631 14.83 -51.34 14.44
C ARG A 631 15.03 -49.83 14.44
N ARG A 632 16.22 -49.33 14.80
CA ARG A 632 16.53 -47.88 14.74
C ARG A 632 16.64 -47.32 13.33
N ASN A 633 17.11 -48.11 12.36
CA ASN A 633 17.31 -47.67 10.98
C ASN A 633 16.07 -47.87 10.07
N LEU A 634 15.16 -48.79 10.39
CA LEU A 634 13.87 -48.93 9.70
C LEU A 634 12.74 -48.14 10.40
N CYS A 635 12.94 -47.76 11.66
CA CYS A 635 12.11 -46.83 12.42
C CYS A 635 12.73 -45.41 12.44
N GLY A 636 13.38 -45.02 11.34
CA GLY A 636 14.00 -43.70 11.20
C GLY A 636 12.98 -42.60 11.46
N ARG A 637 13.13 -41.91 12.60
CA ARG A 637 12.62 -40.56 12.91
C ARG A 637 11.31 -40.18 12.20
N THR A 638 10.18 -40.72 12.65
CA THR A 638 8.87 -40.04 12.56
C THR A 638 8.69 -38.98 13.66
N GLN A 639 9.78 -38.35 14.08
CA GLN A 639 9.78 -37.08 14.78
C GLN A 639 10.66 -36.15 13.94
N PHE A 640 10.08 -35.63 12.87
CA PHE A 640 10.59 -34.39 12.29
C PHE A 640 10.30 -33.27 13.29
N LEU A 641 11.35 -32.49 13.52
CA LEU A 641 11.40 -31.29 14.34
C LEU A 641 10.27 -30.34 13.95
N PHE A 642 9.34 -30.11 14.87
CA PHE A 642 8.53 -28.89 14.88
C PHE A 642 8.42 -28.40 16.32
N SER A 643 9.36 -27.51 16.66
CA SER A 643 9.27 -26.50 17.71
C SER A 643 9.63 -25.18 17.07
#